data_AF-A0AAE9HUT7-F1
#
_entry.id   AF-A0AAE9HUT7-F1
#
_cell.length_a   1.000
_cell.length_b   1.000
_cell.length_c   1.000
_cell.angle_alpha   90.00
_cell.angle_beta   90.00
_cell.angle_gamma   90.00
#
_symmetry.space_group_name_H-M   'P 1'
#
loop_
_entity.id
_entity.type
_entity.pdbx_description
1 polymer ?
#
loop_
_entity_poly.entity_id
_entity_poly.type
_entity_poly.pdbx_seq_one_letter_code
_entity_poly.pdbx_strand_id
1 'polypeptide(L)'
;MKSNLFKMGVKMGVSTFTALILSACGSSGGDDAPSTKSQTTPNNGASTSTTPSKEDYALKAANALKEAQAAKAEAEKAAAAGDVAAAQAAVNKAQAAAQAAQEAAVKAGNDKDPNAPAAALSAQQAVEALKTLATTVADAQKVAEQKLAQDNANKSISVSTVPVNNKASNVGYKHVIKTKSDFILNGVKKSANSESNTGLLMQEQDPNKHLDNFVIGHYRDSNGKENVLYLQDVDTRAMEALPLKDDNQITLKQAWVAKKGVDYPKLGKRITGTHLVDVTKVEKQGTEKDKKALVYALDKKIYIHAGMDEAKIKDSGLKDVKVLSFDNKGKPKLSKFEGTKRADTVFELYGNKTTFAKKDDAKNTPVAYGDNGDDLSKKGEYKNAKNLPLEDQVLHHVQYGRVTSQLSGRNLDNFVEGLHQNYPTYIVAFGEYGADGTENHYFARGVNNTTADQLAALPAHYGTNKLTYKGHVVPYGLDHSFRQGQNNGKVPTALGGSAKAYLISGTHIQANVDLATKLVDGNVYNVWGLVKDNNMDTLTKVEAPLVGFNGTLADNGNIAGTAQNYTKNYAPGVFNATIFGAKGEEMGGTIVSANPEKLQWGLSFGAKNTTTPPAVKPLAPPPVKPIGGGVTGVLDGSDQQGLTNLVK
;
A
#
# COMPACT_ATOMS: atom_id res chain seq x y z
N MET A 1 -16.50 -0.65 32.60
CA MET A 1 -17.52 0.36 32.95
C MET A 1 -18.51 0.42 31.79
N LYS A 2 -19.80 0.25 32.09
CA LYS A 2 -20.90 0.35 31.11
C LYS A 2 -21.05 1.82 30.70
N SER A 3 -20.95 2.14 29.41
CA SER A 3 -21.27 3.48 28.91
C SER A 3 -22.38 3.40 27.87
N ASN A 4 -23.48 4.09 28.20
CA ASN A 4 -24.72 4.21 27.46
C ASN A 4 -24.49 4.75 26.04
N LEU A 5 -24.93 3.98 25.04
CA LEU A 5 -25.02 4.44 23.65
C LEU A 5 -26.31 5.25 23.50
N PHE A 6 -26.16 6.53 23.16
CA PHE A 6 -27.24 7.42 22.74
C PHE A 6 -27.91 6.84 21.48
N LYS A 7 -29.11 6.27 21.64
CA LYS A 7 -30.04 6.02 20.53
C LYS A 7 -30.65 7.36 20.13
N MET A 8 -30.11 7.99 19.10
CA MET A 8 -30.81 9.05 18.39
C MET A 8 -31.23 8.49 17.03
N GLY A 9 -32.46 7.99 16.99
CA GLY A 9 -33.05 7.40 15.80
C GLY A 9 -33.40 8.48 14.79
N VAL A 10 -32.66 8.55 13.70
CA VAL A 10 -33.12 9.19 12.46
C VAL A 10 -33.90 8.13 11.69
N LYS A 11 -35.21 8.06 11.92
CA LYS A 11 -36.14 7.42 11.00
C LYS A 11 -36.27 8.37 9.79
N MET A 12 -35.47 8.17 8.75
CA MET A 12 -35.85 8.64 7.41
C MET A 12 -36.54 7.49 6.69
N GLY A 13 -37.79 7.74 6.31
CA GLY A 13 -38.71 6.76 5.76
C GLY A 13 -38.24 6.22 4.42
N VAL A 14 -37.91 4.93 4.40
CA VAL A 14 -37.94 4.08 3.20
C VAL A 14 -39.41 3.77 2.93
N SER A 15 -40.14 4.68 2.29
CA SER A 15 -41.50 4.37 1.83
C SER A 15 -41.89 5.23 0.64
N THR A 16 -41.40 4.87 -0.55
CA THR A 16 -42.11 4.99 -1.83
C THR A 16 -41.21 4.45 -2.95
N PHE A 17 -41.24 3.13 -3.17
CA PHE A 17 -40.63 2.51 -4.35
C PHE A 17 -41.58 1.47 -4.97
N THR A 18 -42.88 1.76 -5.01
CA THR A 18 -43.85 0.91 -5.73
C THR A 18 -45.09 1.70 -6.12
N ALA A 19 -45.04 2.52 -7.18
CA ALA A 19 -46.24 2.96 -7.91
C ALA A 19 -45.87 3.64 -9.24
N LEU A 20 -45.54 2.84 -10.27
CA LEU A 20 -45.85 3.22 -11.65
C LEU A 20 -46.78 2.14 -12.19
N ILE A 21 -48.07 2.26 -11.88
CA ILE A 21 -49.12 1.45 -12.48
C ILE A 21 -49.55 2.17 -13.76
N LEU A 22 -49.36 1.50 -14.89
CA LEU A 22 -50.02 1.84 -16.15
C LEU A 22 -51.54 1.80 -15.94
N SER A 23 -52.23 2.90 -16.25
CA SER A 23 -53.65 2.88 -16.60
C SER A 23 -53.84 3.70 -17.87
N ALA A 24 -54.47 3.06 -18.85
CA ALA A 24 -54.88 3.61 -20.14
C ALA A 24 -56.39 3.91 -20.15
N CYS A 25 -56.80 4.68 -21.17
CA CYS A 25 -58.17 4.96 -21.68
C CYS A 25 -58.96 6.17 -21.14
N GLY A 26 -59.14 7.17 -22.03
CA GLY A 26 -60.45 7.42 -22.68
C GLY A 26 -61.21 8.75 -22.39
N SER A 27 -61.78 9.31 -23.48
CA SER A 27 -62.85 10.34 -23.61
C SER A 27 -62.38 11.80 -23.72
N SER A 28 -62.59 12.62 -24.77
CA SER A 28 -63.64 12.91 -25.78
C SER A 28 -64.47 14.19 -25.49
N GLY A 29 -64.66 15.03 -26.53
CA GLY A 29 -65.49 16.26 -26.61
C GLY A 29 -64.70 17.57 -26.38
N GLY A 30 -64.64 18.59 -27.25
CA GLY A 30 -65.52 19.05 -28.33
C GLY A 30 -66.08 20.43 -27.95
N ASP A 31 -65.73 21.50 -28.70
CA ASP A 31 -66.64 22.57 -29.19
C ASP A 31 -65.92 23.85 -29.68
N ASP A 32 -66.63 24.52 -30.60
CA ASP A 32 -66.20 25.38 -31.70
C ASP A 32 -66.12 26.91 -31.45
N ALA A 33 -65.15 27.54 -32.15
CA ALA A 33 -65.21 28.79 -32.96
C ALA A 33 -65.52 30.18 -32.29
N PRO A 34 -65.35 31.35 -32.98
CA PRO A 34 -64.89 31.60 -34.35
C PRO A 34 -63.84 32.74 -34.56
N SER A 35 -63.50 32.88 -35.85
CA SER A 35 -62.56 33.73 -36.59
C SER A 35 -62.55 35.26 -36.40
N THR A 36 -61.43 35.89 -36.81
CA THR A 36 -61.43 37.16 -37.57
C THR A 36 -60.45 37.13 -38.75
N LYS A 37 -60.93 37.62 -39.88
CA LYS A 37 -60.33 37.70 -41.23
C LYS A 37 -59.22 38.76 -41.32
N SER A 38 -58.27 38.56 -42.26
CA SER A 38 -57.98 39.58 -43.27
C SER A 38 -57.35 38.97 -44.53
N GLN A 39 -57.81 39.45 -45.69
CA GLN A 39 -57.46 39.04 -47.06
C GLN A 39 -56.19 39.76 -47.56
N THR A 40 -55.42 39.08 -48.43
CA THR A 40 -54.88 39.62 -49.69
C THR A 40 -54.47 38.48 -50.63
N THR A 41 -54.82 38.61 -51.92
CA THR A 41 -54.72 37.62 -53.01
C THR A 41 -53.51 37.92 -53.94
N PRO A 42 -53.24 37.13 -55.01
CA PRO A 42 -52.38 35.94 -55.08
C PRO A 42 -51.06 36.18 -55.83
N ASN A 43 -50.07 35.31 -55.66
CA ASN A 43 -49.06 35.12 -56.71
C ASN A 43 -48.70 33.64 -56.87
N ASN A 44 -48.82 33.16 -58.10
CA ASN A 44 -48.57 31.79 -58.52
C ASN A 44 -47.06 31.54 -58.59
N GLY A 45 -46.58 30.51 -57.90
CA GLY A 45 -45.20 30.04 -58.01
C GLY A 45 -45.05 28.72 -57.27
N ALA A 46 -45.08 27.63 -58.02
CA ALA A 46 -44.81 26.29 -57.52
C ALA A 46 -43.43 26.22 -56.85
N SER A 47 -43.35 25.71 -55.62
CA SER A 47 -42.32 24.74 -55.19
C SER A 47 -42.40 24.48 -53.67
N THR A 48 -42.39 23.21 -53.31
CA THR A 48 -42.03 22.60 -52.01
C THR A 48 -42.87 22.95 -50.78
N SER A 49 -43.75 22.01 -50.42
CA SER A 49 -44.20 21.79 -49.05
C SER A 49 -42.99 21.63 -48.12
N THR A 50 -42.78 22.58 -47.22
CA THR A 50 -42.02 22.35 -45.99
C THR A 50 -43.01 22.26 -44.86
N THR A 51 -43.51 21.04 -44.66
CA THR A 51 -44.11 20.62 -43.40
C THR A 51 -43.10 20.90 -42.27
N PRO A 52 -43.51 21.41 -41.09
CA PRO A 52 -42.61 21.58 -39.95
C PRO A 52 -41.94 20.23 -39.65
N SER A 53 -40.62 20.21 -39.46
CA SER A 53 -39.90 18.97 -39.12
C SER A 53 -40.51 18.35 -37.87
N LYS A 54 -41.14 17.19 -38.00
CA LYS A 54 -41.58 16.40 -36.84
C LYS A 54 -40.39 16.20 -35.91
N GLU A 55 -40.57 16.46 -34.62
CA GLU A 55 -39.55 16.16 -33.62
C GLU A 55 -39.19 14.66 -33.71
N ASP A 56 -37.90 14.34 -33.82
CA ASP A 56 -37.46 12.94 -33.84
C ASP A 56 -37.51 12.36 -32.41
N TYR A 57 -38.66 11.77 -32.07
CA TYR A 57 -38.89 11.19 -30.75
C TYR A 57 -37.97 10.00 -30.46
N ALA A 58 -37.51 9.28 -31.48
CA ALA A 58 -36.56 8.18 -31.31
C ALA A 58 -35.17 8.72 -30.91
N LEU A 59 -34.71 9.81 -31.54
CA LEU A 59 -33.48 10.47 -31.14
C LEU A 59 -33.57 11.06 -29.72
N LYS A 60 -34.70 11.67 -29.35
CA LYS A 60 -34.94 12.16 -27.98
C LYS A 60 -34.88 11.02 -26.95
N ALA A 61 -35.55 9.90 -27.20
CA ALA A 61 -35.54 8.75 -26.31
C ALA A 61 -34.13 8.12 -26.20
N ALA A 62 -33.38 8.07 -27.31
CA ALA A 62 -32.00 7.55 -27.32
C ALA A 62 -31.03 8.45 -26.54
N ASN A 63 -31.16 9.78 -26.66
CA ASN A 63 -30.37 10.73 -25.88
C ASN A 63 -30.68 10.62 -24.38
N ALA A 64 -31.96 10.53 -24.03
CA ALA A 64 -32.40 10.34 -22.65
C ALA A 64 -31.91 8.99 -22.06
N LEU A 65 -31.87 7.92 -22.85
CA LEU A 65 -31.24 6.66 -22.45
C LEU A 65 -29.74 6.83 -22.14
N LYS A 66 -29.01 7.53 -23.01
CA LYS A 66 -27.57 7.79 -22.82
C LYS A 66 -27.32 8.59 -21.54
N GLU A 67 -28.16 9.57 -21.26
CA GLU A 67 -28.13 10.35 -20.01
C GLU A 67 -28.42 9.49 -18.78
N ALA A 68 -29.43 8.62 -18.85
CA ALA A 68 -29.76 7.69 -17.76
C ALA A 68 -28.60 6.72 -17.47
N GLN A 69 -27.94 6.20 -18.50
CA GLN A 69 -26.76 5.34 -18.36
C GLN A 69 -25.55 6.08 -17.77
N ALA A 70 -25.30 7.33 -18.19
CA ALA A 70 -24.24 8.16 -17.64
C ALA A 70 -24.49 8.49 -16.16
N ALA A 71 -25.72 8.86 -15.80
CA ALA A 71 -26.13 9.14 -14.44
C ALA A 71 -26.08 7.89 -13.55
N LYS A 72 -26.40 6.70 -14.09
CA LYS A 72 -26.19 5.43 -13.41
C LYS A 72 -24.71 5.22 -13.04
N ALA A 73 -23.80 5.39 -14.00
CA ALA A 73 -22.36 5.25 -13.73
C ALA A 73 -21.86 6.28 -12.71
N GLU A 74 -22.40 7.50 -12.74
CA GLU A 74 -22.13 8.55 -11.75
C GLU A 74 -22.61 8.14 -10.35
N ALA A 75 -23.82 7.58 -10.23
CA ALA A 75 -24.39 7.10 -8.98
C ALA A 75 -23.60 5.93 -8.38
N GLU A 76 -23.23 4.94 -9.20
CA GLU A 76 -22.41 3.80 -8.79
C GLU A 76 -21.02 4.25 -8.31
N LYS A 77 -20.40 5.21 -9.01
CA LYS A 77 -19.12 5.81 -8.61
C LYS A 77 -19.24 6.56 -7.28
N ALA A 78 -20.28 7.37 -7.11
CA ALA A 78 -20.52 8.12 -5.87
C ALA A 78 -20.79 7.18 -4.68
N ALA A 79 -21.59 6.13 -4.89
CA ALA A 79 -21.85 5.13 -3.86
C ALA A 79 -20.60 4.35 -3.47
N ALA A 80 -19.76 3.95 -4.44
CA ALA A 80 -18.47 3.34 -4.18
C ALA A 80 -17.52 4.28 -3.41
N ALA A 81 -17.69 5.59 -3.52
CA ALA A 81 -16.95 6.57 -2.72
C ALA A 81 -17.61 6.90 -1.37
N GLY A 82 -18.81 6.39 -1.08
CA GLY A 82 -19.60 6.78 0.09
C GLY A 82 -20.08 8.23 0.07
N ASP A 83 -20.17 8.85 -1.12
CA ASP A 83 -20.74 10.19 -1.28
C ASP A 83 -22.26 10.09 -1.44
N VAL A 84 -22.96 10.15 -0.32
CA VAL A 84 -24.42 9.97 -0.25
C VAL A 84 -25.14 11.07 -1.04
N ALA A 85 -24.64 12.31 -1.00
CA ALA A 85 -25.27 13.44 -1.67
C ALA A 85 -25.12 13.34 -3.19
N ALA A 86 -23.90 13.05 -3.68
CA ALA A 86 -23.67 12.84 -5.11
C ALA A 86 -24.39 11.59 -5.63
N ALA A 87 -24.44 10.50 -4.85
CA ALA A 87 -25.18 9.29 -5.22
C ALA A 87 -26.68 9.59 -5.37
N GLN A 88 -27.27 10.31 -4.40
CA GLN A 88 -28.68 10.70 -4.48
C GLN A 88 -28.96 11.64 -5.66
N ALA A 89 -28.10 12.62 -5.90
CA ALA A 89 -28.24 13.55 -7.03
C ALA A 89 -28.19 12.81 -8.38
N ALA A 90 -27.26 11.87 -8.53
CA ALA A 90 -27.12 11.07 -9.73
C ALA A 90 -28.29 10.08 -9.93
N VAL A 91 -28.81 9.47 -8.85
CA VAL A 91 -30.04 8.65 -8.92
C VAL A 91 -31.23 9.50 -9.39
N ASN A 92 -31.41 10.71 -8.84
CA ASN A 92 -32.49 11.61 -9.26
C ASN A 92 -32.36 12.00 -10.75
N LYS A 93 -31.13 12.26 -11.21
CA LYS A 93 -30.83 12.55 -12.62
C LYS A 93 -31.15 11.36 -13.53
N ALA A 94 -30.80 10.14 -13.11
CA ALA A 94 -31.15 8.92 -13.84
C ALA A 94 -32.67 8.73 -13.94
N GLN A 95 -33.41 9.04 -12.85
CA GLN A 95 -34.88 8.96 -12.83
C GLN A 95 -35.52 9.96 -13.79
N ALA A 96 -35.05 11.22 -13.78
CA ALA A 96 -35.53 12.25 -14.69
C ALA A 96 -35.28 11.88 -16.16
N ALA A 97 -34.09 11.35 -16.48
CA ALA A 97 -33.74 10.92 -17.84
C ALA A 97 -34.58 9.72 -18.29
N ALA A 98 -34.84 8.74 -17.41
CA ALA A 98 -35.73 7.62 -17.74
C ALA A 98 -37.17 8.07 -17.97
N GLN A 99 -37.66 9.03 -17.18
CA GLN A 99 -38.99 9.62 -17.39
C GLN A 99 -39.06 10.36 -18.75
N ALA A 100 -38.04 11.14 -19.10
CA ALA A 100 -37.97 11.81 -20.41
C ALA A 100 -37.97 10.80 -21.58
N ALA A 101 -37.30 9.65 -21.43
CA ALA A 101 -37.32 8.58 -22.43
C ALA A 101 -38.72 7.96 -22.58
N GLN A 102 -39.43 7.74 -21.47
CA GLN A 102 -40.81 7.26 -21.47
C GLN A 102 -41.77 8.26 -22.13
N GLU A 103 -41.67 9.55 -21.79
CA GLU A 103 -42.50 10.60 -22.38
C GLU A 103 -42.30 10.70 -23.90
N ALA A 104 -41.04 10.59 -24.37
CA ALA A 104 -40.73 10.55 -25.80
C ALA A 104 -41.33 9.31 -26.48
N ALA A 105 -41.27 8.14 -25.85
CA ALA A 105 -41.87 6.90 -26.38
C ALA A 105 -43.40 6.97 -26.46
N VAL A 106 -44.06 7.57 -25.45
CA VAL A 106 -45.53 7.77 -25.45
C VAL A 106 -45.94 8.72 -26.57
N LYS A 107 -45.22 9.84 -26.75
CA LYS A 107 -45.48 10.77 -27.86
C LYS A 107 -45.28 10.12 -29.23
N ALA A 108 -44.20 9.34 -29.40
CA ALA A 108 -43.96 8.59 -30.64
C ALA A 108 -45.10 7.63 -30.97
N GLY A 109 -45.64 6.93 -29.96
CA GLY A 109 -46.79 6.04 -30.11
C GLY A 109 -48.08 6.78 -30.48
N ASN A 110 -48.37 7.90 -29.81
CA ASN A 110 -49.56 8.71 -30.07
C ASN A 110 -49.53 9.34 -31.47
N ASP A 111 -48.35 9.78 -31.93
CA ASP A 111 -48.17 10.42 -33.24
C ASP A 111 -48.03 9.42 -34.40
N LYS A 112 -48.14 8.10 -34.11
CA LYS A 112 -47.92 6.99 -35.05
C LYS A 112 -46.59 7.12 -35.79
N ASP A 113 -45.54 7.53 -35.08
CA ASP A 113 -44.20 7.66 -35.62
C ASP A 113 -43.69 6.28 -36.08
N PRO A 114 -43.17 6.13 -37.32
CA PRO A 114 -42.59 4.86 -37.79
C PRO A 114 -41.44 4.35 -36.91
N ASN A 115 -40.78 5.23 -36.14
CA ASN A 115 -39.70 4.88 -35.21
C ASN A 115 -40.17 4.68 -33.76
N ALA A 116 -41.48 4.66 -33.48
CA ALA A 116 -42.02 4.42 -32.14
C ALA A 116 -41.47 3.15 -31.45
N PRO A 117 -41.24 2.01 -32.14
CA PRO A 117 -40.61 0.84 -31.51
C PRO A 117 -39.19 1.11 -30.98
N ALA A 118 -38.40 1.95 -31.67
CA ALA A 118 -37.05 2.31 -31.25
C ALA A 118 -37.06 3.23 -30.01
N ALA A 119 -38.02 4.17 -29.95
CA ALA A 119 -38.23 5.01 -28.77
C ALA A 119 -38.68 4.17 -27.56
N ALA A 120 -39.58 3.21 -27.76
CA ALA A 120 -40.05 2.29 -26.71
C ALA A 120 -38.93 1.40 -26.16
N LEU A 121 -38.05 0.87 -27.03
CA LEU A 121 -36.89 0.10 -26.60
C LEU A 121 -35.94 0.95 -25.75
N SER A 122 -35.67 2.19 -26.16
CA SER A 122 -34.81 3.11 -25.42
C SER A 122 -35.39 3.43 -24.03
N ALA A 123 -36.70 3.66 -23.95
CA ALA A 123 -37.39 3.87 -22.68
C ALA A 123 -37.33 2.63 -21.76
N GLN A 124 -37.52 1.43 -22.29
CA GLN A 124 -37.40 0.19 -21.51
C GLN A 124 -35.98 0.02 -20.95
N GLN A 125 -34.95 0.26 -21.76
CA GLN A 125 -33.55 0.20 -21.33
C GLN A 125 -33.23 1.24 -20.25
N ALA A 126 -33.81 2.44 -20.32
CA ALA A 126 -33.62 3.48 -19.31
C ALA A 126 -34.28 3.11 -17.97
N VAL A 127 -35.45 2.46 -17.99
CA VAL A 127 -36.10 1.93 -16.78
C VAL A 127 -35.30 0.79 -16.15
N GLU A 128 -34.72 -0.09 -16.97
CA GLU A 128 -33.88 -1.17 -16.47
C GLU A 128 -32.63 -0.66 -15.74
N ALA A 129 -32.05 0.45 -16.22
CA ALA A 129 -30.95 1.12 -15.53
C ALA A 129 -31.33 1.60 -14.11
N LEU A 130 -32.59 2.00 -13.87
CA LEU A 130 -33.07 2.39 -12.55
C LEU A 130 -33.21 1.22 -11.58
N LYS A 131 -33.62 0.04 -12.06
CA LYS A 131 -33.76 -1.15 -11.20
C LYS A 131 -32.44 -1.52 -10.54
N THR A 132 -31.33 -1.34 -11.26
CA THR A 132 -29.98 -1.59 -10.73
C THR A 132 -29.50 -0.55 -9.71
N LEU A 133 -30.24 0.56 -9.52
CA LEU A 133 -29.89 1.64 -8.60
C LEU A 133 -30.67 1.61 -7.27
N ALA A 134 -31.56 0.62 -7.07
CA ALA A 134 -32.50 0.59 -5.95
C ALA A 134 -31.82 0.64 -4.57
N THR A 135 -30.59 0.14 -4.44
CA THR A 135 -29.82 0.13 -3.19
C THR A 135 -28.69 1.15 -3.14
N THR A 136 -28.40 1.84 -4.24
CA THR A 136 -27.18 2.63 -4.41
C THR A 136 -26.98 3.70 -3.34
N VAL A 137 -28.05 4.39 -2.93
CA VAL A 137 -27.99 5.40 -1.86
C VAL A 137 -27.76 4.75 -0.49
N ALA A 138 -28.36 3.58 -0.24
CA ALA A 138 -28.15 2.82 0.99
C ALA A 138 -26.72 2.24 1.06
N ASP A 139 -26.18 1.79 -0.08
CA ASP A 139 -24.80 1.33 -0.20
C ASP A 139 -23.82 2.48 0.08
N ALA A 140 -24.10 3.67 -0.48
CA ALA A 140 -23.33 4.89 -0.19
C ALA A 140 -23.34 5.24 1.32
N GLN A 141 -24.51 5.16 1.95
CA GLN A 141 -24.68 5.43 3.38
C GLN A 141 -23.86 4.45 4.24
N LYS A 142 -23.87 3.16 3.91
CA LYS A 142 -23.09 2.14 4.62
C LYS A 142 -21.58 2.42 4.54
N VAL A 143 -21.09 2.82 3.37
CA VAL A 143 -19.68 3.20 3.19
C VAL A 143 -19.35 4.46 4.00
N ALA A 144 -20.22 5.47 3.98
CA ALA A 144 -20.04 6.70 4.75
C ALA A 144 -19.97 6.42 6.27
N GLU A 145 -20.82 5.53 6.78
CA GLU A 145 -20.81 5.10 8.17
C GLU A 145 -19.53 4.35 8.55
N GLN A 146 -19.04 3.48 7.66
CA GLN A 146 -17.76 2.78 7.86
C GLN A 146 -16.58 3.76 7.93
N LYS A 147 -16.53 4.74 7.01
CA LYS A 147 -15.54 5.82 7.01
C LYS A 147 -15.57 6.61 8.31
N LEU A 148 -16.75 7.06 8.72
CA LEU A 148 -16.91 7.86 9.94
C LEU A 148 -16.50 7.07 11.19
N ALA A 149 -16.86 5.79 11.26
CA ALA A 149 -16.45 4.92 12.36
C ALA A 149 -14.92 4.77 12.40
N GLN A 150 -14.28 4.58 11.25
CA GLN A 150 -12.82 4.48 11.16
C GLN A 150 -12.12 5.79 11.52
N ASP A 151 -12.61 6.93 11.03
CA ASP A 151 -12.02 8.24 11.34
C ASP A 151 -12.16 8.58 12.82
N ASN A 152 -13.27 8.23 13.45
CA ASN A 152 -13.45 8.37 14.89
C ASN A 152 -12.51 7.44 15.68
N ALA A 153 -12.31 6.21 15.21
CA ALA A 153 -11.34 5.30 15.80
C ALA A 153 -9.91 5.88 15.70
N ASN A 154 -9.54 6.43 14.54
CA ASN A 154 -8.24 7.06 14.31
C ASN A 154 -7.99 8.28 15.23
N LYS A 155 -9.00 9.13 15.42
CA LYS A 155 -8.92 10.27 16.35
C LYS A 155 -8.70 9.84 17.80
N SER A 156 -9.33 8.75 18.22
CA SER A 156 -9.28 8.30 19.62
C SER A 156 -7.90 7.82 20.10
N ILE A 157 -6.98 7.55 19.17
CA ILE A 157 -5.67 6.93 19.46
C ILE A 157 -4.49 7.90 19.24
N SER A 158 -4.75 9.21 19.06
CA SER A 158 -3.70 10.23 18.87
C SER A 158 -2.68 9.83 17.79
N VAL A 159 -3.15 9.32 16.66
CA VAL A 159 -2.30 9.02 15.51
C VAL A 159 -1.56 10.31 15.15
N SER A 160 -0.24 10.32 15.28
CA SER A 160 0.63 11.53 15.32
C SER A 160 0.50 12.44 14.09
N THR A 161 -0.20 12.00 13.04
CA THR A 161 -0.68 12.83 11.94
C THR A 161 -2.02 12.32 11.48
N VAL A 162 -3.11 12.99 11.86
CA VAL A 162 -4.26 13.02 10.96
C VAL A 162 -3.74 13.59 9.65
N PRO A 163 -3.82 12.85 8.54
CA PRO A 163 -3.38 13.40 7.26
C PRO A 163 -4.23 14.63 6.96
N VAL A 164 -3.59 15.79 6.86
CA VAL A 164 -4.27 17.01 6.45
C VAL A 164 -4.11 17.11 4.95
N ASN A 165 -5.22 17.18 4.22
CA ASN A 165 -5.22 17.48 2.80
C ASN A 165 -4.46 18.81 2.59
N ASN A 166 -3.52 18.84 1.64
CA ASN A 166 -2.58 19.93 1.32
C ASN A 166 -1.21 19.94 2.03
N LYS A 167 -0.88 18.94 2.87
CA LYS A 167 0.51 18.76 3.35
C LYS A 167 1.27 17.75 2.51
N ALA A 168 2.59 17.94 2.39
CA ALA A 168 3.48 16.96 1.77
C ALA A 168 3.32 15.58 2.42
N SER A 169 3.48 14.54 1.61
CA SER A 169 3.46 13.15 2.06
C SER A 169 4.55 12.90 3.11
N ASN A 170 4.27 12.03 4.09
CA ASN A 170 5.20 11.74 5.17
C ASN A 170 6.34 10.89 4.65
N VAL A 171 7.55 11.29 4.96
CA VAL A 171 8.75 10.64 4.46
C VAL A 171 9.04 9.26 5.07
N GLY A 172 8.35 8.95 6.17
CA GLY A 172 8.44 7.70 6.88
C GLY A 172 7.89 7.81 8.30
N TYR A 173 7.82 6.67 8.97
CA TYR A 173 7.48 6.56 10.38
C TYR A 173 8.54 5.76 11.10
N LYS A 174 8.79 6.10 12.35
CA LYS A 174 9.62 5.31 13.26
C LYS A 174 9.00 5.20 14.63
N HIS A 175 9.52 4.26 15.38
CA HIS A 175 9.12 3.96 16.73
C HIS A 175 10.35 3.59 17.54
N VAL A 176 10.40 3.98 18.82
CA VAL A 176 11.59 3.83 19.67
C VAL A 176 11.30 3.00 20.91
N ILE A 177 12.10 1.95 21.12
CA ILE A 177 12.15 1.17 22.35
C ILE A 177 13.47 1.46 23.07
N LYS A 178 13.39 1.97 24.29
CA LYS A 178 14.54 2.32 25.13
C LYS A 178 14.88 1.21 26.11
N THR A 179 16.16 0.90 26.21
CA THR A 179 16.73 -0.04 27.18
C THR A 179 17.70 0.70 28.09
N LYS A 180 17.25 1.08 29.28
CA LYS A 180 17.98 1.89 30.28
C LYS A 180 18.68 3.10 29.67
N SER A 181 18.01 3.76 28.72
CA SER A 181 18.45 4.99 28.06
C SER A 181 17.76 6.19 28.69
N ASP A 182 18.58 7.12 29.17
CA ASP A 182 18.20 8.40 29.75
C ASP A 182 18.28 9.57 28.75
N PHE A 183 18.61 9.31 27.48
CA PHE A 183 18.68 10.36 26.48
C PHE A 183 17.27 10.79 26.07
N ILE A 184 17.01 12.09 26.13
CA ILE A 184 15.69 12.65 25.88
C ILE A 184 15.74 13.54 24.63
N LEU A 185 15.26 13.01 23.52
CA LEU A 185 14.79 13.84 22.39
C LEU A 185 13.55 14.60 22.89
N ASN A 186 13.69 15.90 23.18
CA ASN A 186 12.63 16.86 23.57
C ASN A 186 12.39 17.15 25.07
N GLY A 187 13.38 16.97 25.96
CA GLY A 187 13.34 17.52 27.33
C GLY A 187 12.34 16.91 28.34
N VAL A 188 11.45 16.00 27.94
CA VAL A 188 10.52 15.28 28.84
C VAL A 188 11.18 14.05 29.47
N LYS A 189 11.41 14.06 30.79
CA LYS A 189 11.87 12.87 31.54
C LYS A 189 10.87 11.73 31.41
N LYS A 190 11.25 10.65 30.72
CA LYS A 190 10.56 9.35 30.75
C LYS A 190 11.41 8.33 31.50
N SER A 191 10.78 7.23 31.92
CA SER A 191 11.49 6.10 32.55
C SER A 191 12.62 5.58 31.65
N ALA A 192 13.73 5.18 32.27
CA ALA A 192 14.93 4.69 31.57
C ALA A 192 14.65 3.51 30.64
N ASN A 193 13.62 2.70 30.95
CA ASN A 193 12.98 1.79 30.01
C ASN A 193 11.65 2.41 29.58
N SER A 194 11.45 2.61 28.28
CA SER A 194 10.19 3.10 27.74
C SER A 194 10.04 2.72 26.28
N GLU A 195 8.80 2.74 25.79
CA GLU A 195 8.46 2.49 24.40
C GLU A 195 7.53 3.62 23.94
N SER A 196 7.75 4.16 22.73
CA SER A 196 6.95 5.29 22.24
C SER A 196 5.56 4.84 21.78
N ASN A 197 4.51 5.12 22.54
CA ASN A 197 3.12 4.71 22.22
C ASN A 197 2.50 5.34 20.96
N THR A 198 3.27 6.10 20.18
CA THR A 198 2.88 6.68 18.89
C THR A 198 3.97 6.43 17.86
N GLY A 199 3.59 6.19 16.60
CA GLY A 199 4.52 6.29 15.48
C GLY A 199 5.00 7.73 15.36
N LEU A 200 6.30 7.94 15.51
CA LEU A 200 6.95 9.23 15.32
C LEU A 200 7.15 9.45 13.82
N LEU A 201 6.76 10.61 13.33
CA LEU A 201 7.14 11.03 11.98
C LEU A 201 8.66 11.08 11.86
N MET A 202 9.16 10.55 10.75
CA MET A 202 10.47 10.94 10.28
C MET A 202 10.32 12.31 9.62
N GLN A 203 11.17 13.28 9.99
CA GLN A 203 11.08 14.66 9.49
C GLN A 203 11.91 14.89 8.23
N GLU A 204 12.86 13.99 7.96
CA GLU A 204 13.80 14.14 6.85
C GLU A 204 14.07 12.77 6.21
N GLN A 205 13.96 12.67 4.88
CA GLN A 205 14.43 11.49 4.12
C GLN A 205 15.96 11.45 4.10
N ASP A 206 16.57 12.63 4.09
CA ASP A 206 17.89 12.81 3.55
C ASP A 206 18.66 13.95 4.25
N PRO A 207 19.31 13.70 5.40
CA PRO A 207 20.18 14.71 6.01
C PRO A 207 21.40 15.04 5.13
N ASN A 208 21.70 14.21 4.13
CA ASN A 208 22.53 14.54 2.97
C ASN A 208 22.19 13.59 1.83
N LYS A 209 21.82 14.15 0.65
CA LYS A 209 21.39 13.58 -0.66
C LYS A 209 22.02 12.25 -1.16
N HIS A 210 22.94 11.68 -0.38
CA HIS A 210 23.65 10.44 -0.56
C HIS A 210 23.35 9.43 0.57
N LEU A 211 22.17 9.44 1.19
CA LEU A 211 21.42 8.27 1.68
C LEU A 211 22.18 7.13 2.42
N ASP A 212 23.27 7.43 3.12
CA ASP A 212 24.03 6.50 3.97
C ASP A 212 23.80 6.74 5.47
N ASN A 213 22.86 7.63 5.79
CA ASN A 213 22.58 8.07 7.15
C ASN A 213 21.17 7.68 7.60
N PHE A 214 20.98 7.48 8.90
CA PHE A 214 19.67 7.33 9.54
C PHE A 214 19.47 8.39 10.63
N VAL A 215 18.47 9.27 10.46
CA VAL A 215 18.15 10.31 11.44
C VAL A 215 17.40 9.71 12.63
N ILE A 216 18.08 9.64 13.77
CA ILE A 216 17.51 9.13 15.02
C ILE A 216 16.73 10.21 15.78
N GLY A 217 16.95 11.49 15.50
CA GLY A 217 16.06 12.55 15.96
C GLY A 217 16.62 13.97 15.87
N HIS A 218 15.76 14.92 16.22
CA HIS A 218 16.04 16.35 16.24
C HIS A 218 16.06 16.80 17.71
N TYR A 219 17.06 17.60 18.06
CA TYR A 219 17.26 18.17 19.39
C TYR A 219 17.29 19.69 19.28
N ARG A 220 16.58 20.40 20.14
CA ARG A 220 16.69 21.86 20.25
C ARG A 220 17.57 22.21 21.43
N ASP A 221 18.60 23.02 21.19
CA ASP A 221 19.47 23.52 22.24
C ASP A 221 18.77 24.58 23.10
N SER A 222 19.48 25.09 24.12
CA SER A 222 18.99 26.13 25.03
C SER A 222 18.61 27.44 24.33
N ASN A 223 19.09 27.67 23.11
CA ASN A 223 18.79 28.84 22.30
C ASN A 223 17.65 28.58 21.30
N GLY A 224 17.04 27.39 21.34
CA GLY A 224 16.00 26.96 20.42
C GLY A 224 16.50 26.53 19.04
N LYS A 225 17.83 26.48 18.82
CA LYS A 225 18.41 26.05 17.55
C LYS A 225 18.28 24.54 17.40
N GLU A 226 17.81 24.11 16.23
CA GLU A 226 17.62 22.71 15.91
C GLU A 226 18.94 22.04 15.51
N ASN A 227 19.17 20.85 16.02
CA ASN A 227 20.34 20.01 15.82
C ASN A 227 19.87 18.60 15.43
N VAL A 228 20.51 18.00 14.43
CA VAL A 228 20.11 16.68 13.91
C VAL A 228 21.10 15.61 14.36
N LEU A 229 20.59 14.53 14.94
CA LEU A 229 21.37 13.37 15.34
C LEU A 229 21.17 12.25 14.31
N TYR A 230 22.25 11.64 13.82
CA TYR A 230 22.17 10.56 12.85
C TYR A 230 23.22 9.45 13.03
N LEU A 231 22.85 8.23 12.64
CA LEU A 231 23.75 7.08 12.47
C LEU A 231 24.27 7.07 11.03
N GLN A 232 25.51 6.62 10.82
CA GLN A 232 26.16 6.51 9.50
C GLN A 232 26.20 5.07 9.00
N ASP A 233 26.64 4.87 7.75
CA ASP A 233 26.90 3.56 7.15
C ASP A 233 25.69 2.61 7.16
N VAL A 234 24.48 3.15 6.87
CA VAL A 234 23.24 2.36 6.75
C VAL A 234 22.90 1.96 5.30
N ASP A 235 23.76 2.25 4.33
CA ASP A 235 23.71 1.70 2.97
C ASP A 235 24.60 0.45 2.85
N THR A 236 23.99 -0.72 2.72
CA THR A 236 24.73 -1.98 2.70
C THR A 236 25.20 -2.39 1.29
N ARG A 237 24.93 -1.57 0.25
CA ARG A 237 25.25 -1.96 -1.14
C ARG A 237 26.75 -2.00 -1.43
N ALA A 238 27.53 -1.18 -0.75
CA ALA A 238 28.98 -1.11 -0.92
C ALA A 238 29.76 -2.12 -0.05
N MET A 239 29.06 -3.02 0.66
CA MET A 239 29.71 -3.97 1.56
C MET A 239 30.38 -5.12 0.79
N GLU A 240 31.66 -5.35 1.08
CA GLU A 240 32.55 -6.29 0.38
C GLU A 240 32.16 -7.78 0.53
N ALA A 241 31.40 -8.14 1.57
CA ALA A 241 31.03 -9.52 1.88
C ALA A 241 29.54 -9.59 2.27
N LEU A 242 28.80 -10.44 1.56
CA LEU A 242 27.39 -10.72 1.84
C LEU A 242 27.25 -12.05 2.59
N PRO A 243 26.16 -12.26 3.35
CA PRO A 243 25.92 -13.51 4.06
C PRO A 243 25.83 -14.64 3.03
N LEU A 244 26.73 -15.61 3.11
CA LEU A 244 26.70 -16.79 2.25
C LEU A 244 25.96 -17.90 2.99
N LYS A 245 24.68 -18.08 2.68
CA LYS A 245 23.83 -19.23 3.05
C LYS A 245 23.61 -19.40 4.57
N ASP A 246 22.35 -19.50 4.96
CA ASP A 246 21.86 -19.80 6.33
C ASP A 246 22.14 -18.79 7.45
N ASP A 247 23.20 -17.98 7.38
CA ASP A 247 23.31 -16.76 8.19
C ASP A 247 22.68 -15.58 7.44
N ASN A 248 21.77 -14.86 8.07
CA ASN A 248 21.25 -13.61 7.53
C ASN A 248 22.04 -12.43 8.11
N GLN A 249 23.34 -12.66 8.33
CA GLN A 249 24.24 -11.78 9.06
C GLN A 249 25.35 -11.28 8.15
N ILE A 250 25.55 -9.97 8.12
CA ILE A 250 26.75 -9.35 7.56
C ILE A 250 27.62 -8.79 8.66
N THR A 251 28.90 -8.77 8.39
CA THR A 251 29.90 -8.17 9.26
C THR A 251 30.20 -6.75 8.80
N LEU A 252 29.97 -5.79 9.69
CA LEU A 252 30.27 -4.38 9.48
C LEU A 252 31.72 -4.12 9.90
N LYS A 253 32.57 -3.78 8.93
CA LYS A 253 33.97 -3.43 9.19
C LYS A 253 34.14 -2.00 9.70
N GLN A 254 33.21 -1.11 9.40
CA GLN A 254 33.36 0.35 9.57
C GLN A 254 32.37 0.96 10.57
N ALA A 255 31.37 0.19 11.03
CA ALA A 255 30.33 0.70 11.90
C ALA A 255 30.89 1.17 13.24
N TRP A 256 30.56 2.40 13.60
CA TRP A 256 30.92 2.95 14.90
C TRP A 256 29.96 2.48 15.98
N VAL A 257 30.41 1.58 16.86
CA VAL A 257 29.62 1.02 17.96
C VAL A 257 30.16 1.49 19.30
N ALA A 258 29.26 1.84 20.23
CA ALA A 258 29.61 2.23 21.59
C ALA A 258 28.78 1.47 22.63
N LYS A 259 29.35 1.31 23.83
CA LYS A 259 28.67 0.79 25.03
C LYS A 259 28.25 1.93 25.95
N LYS A 260 27.29 1.68 26.84
CA LYS A 260 26.87 2.65 27.86
C LYS A 260 28.06 3.07 28.72
N GLY A 261 28.19 4.38 28.96
CA GLY A 261 29.24 4.93 29.83
C GLY A 261 30.66 4.88 29.27
N VAL A 262 30.86 4.41 28.04
CA VAL A 262 32.17 4.47 27.36
C VAL A 262 32.25 5.76 26.55
N ASP A 263 33.29 6.57 26.75
CA ASP A 263 33.48 7.81 25.99
C ASP A 263 33.57 7.56 24.49
N TYR A 264 33.04 8.51 23.73
CA TYR A 264 33.08 8.45 22.28
C TYR A 264 34.53 8.73 21.84
N PRO A 265 35.17 7.82 21.07
CA PRO A 265 36.48 8.13 20.53
C PRO A 265 36.36 9.38 19.66
N LYS A 266 37.39 10.24 19.68
CA LYS A 266 37.52 11.32 18.70
C LYS A 266 37.69 10.68 17.31
N LEU A 267 36.58 10.48 16.61
CA LEU A 267 36.58 10.15 15.18
C LEU A 267 37.37 11.29 14.51
N GLY A 268 38.32 10.95 13.62
CA GLY A 268 39.26 11.91 13.04
C GLY A 268 38.58 13.03 12.24
N LYS A 269 39.34 13.71 11.36
CA LYS A 269 38.70 14.68 10.46
C LYS A 269 37.79 13.94 9.49
N ARG A 270 36.90 14.67 8.82
CA ARG A 270 36.11 14.13 7.71
C ARG A 270 37.04 13.73 6.57
N ILE A 271 36.71 12.64 5.88
CA ILE A 271 37.40 12.32 4.64
C ILE A 271 37.00 13.37 3.60
N THR A 272 37.97 14.16 3.13
CA THR A 272 37.81 14.99 1.94
C THR A 272 37.93 14.10 0.71
N GLY A 273 36.86 13.41 0.36
CA GLY A 273 36.83 12.54 -0.82
C GLY A 273 36.45 13.27 -2.11
N THR A 274 36.79 12.67 -3.25
CA THR A 274 36.39 13.11 -4.59
C THR A 274 34.96 12.68 -4.96
N HIS A 275 34.35 11.74 -4.22
CA HIS A 275 32.96 11.32 -4.40
C HIS A 275 32.06 11.79 -3.25
N LEU A 276 30.80 12.13 -3.55
CA LEU A 276 29.86 12.69 -2.56
C LEU A 276 29.39 11.70 -1.48
N VAL A 277 29.66 10.40 -1.62
CA VAL A 277 29.45 9.38 -0.57
C VAL A 277 30.61 9.34 0.44
N ASP A 278 31.75 9.94 0.12
CA ASP A 278 32.92 9.95 0.99
C ASP A 278 32.89 11.13 1.98
N VAL A 279 32.18 12.22 1.64
CA VAL A 279 32.10 13.43 2.50
C VAL A 279 31.26 13.23 3.77
N THR A 280 30.45 12.16 3.82
CA THR A 280 29.79 11.75 5.06
C THR A 280 30.73 10.98 5.97
N LYS A 281 31.75 10.29 5.45
CA LYS A 281 32.62 9.41 6.23
C LYS A 281 33.63 10.17 7.09
N VAL A 282 33.99 9.57 8.21
CA VAL A 282 35.06 10.04 9.11
C VAL A 282 36.35 9.23 8.85
N GLU A 283 37.52 9.87 8.97
CA GLU A 283 38.83 9.25 8.71
C GLU A 283 39.14 8.08 9.64
N LYS A 284 38.56 8.08 10.85
CA LYS A 284 38.70 6.97 11.80
C LYS A 284 37.41 6.15 11.82
N GLN A 285 37.51 4.92 11.35
CA GLN A 285 36.47 3.91 11.48
C GLN A 285 36.23 3.59 12.97
N GLY A 286 35.05 3.08 13.29
CA GLY A 286 34.76 2.54 14.62
C GLY A 286 35.85 1.55 15.05
N THR A 287 36.24 1.58 16.34
CA THR A 287 37.27 0.67 16.88
C THR A 287 36.77 -0.76 17.05
N GLU A 288 35.46 -0.95 17.04
CA GLU A 288 34.78 -2.24 17.19
C GLU A 288 34.72 -2.94 15.83
N LYS A 289 35.62 -3.90 15.63
CA LYS A 289 35.59 -4.79 14.46
C LYS A 289 34.49 -5.84 14.63
N ASP A 290 34.02 -6.34 13.49
CA ASP A 290 33.20 -7.53 13.39
C ASP A 290 31.77 -7.46 13.96
N LYS A 291 31.15 -6.27 13.91
CA LYS A 291 29.78 -6.08 14.39
C LYS A 291 28.76 -6.59 13.39
N LYS A 292 27.67 -7.17 13.91
CA LYS A 292 26.71 -7.91 13.10
C LYS A 292 25.53 -7.05 12.69
N ALA A 293 25.09 -7.24 11.47
CA ALA A 293 23.87 -6.66 10.93
C ALA A 293 23.02 -7.73 10.29
N LEU A 294 21.70 -7.60 10.39
CA LEU A 294 20.76 -8.51 9.74
C LEU A 294 20.27 -7.94 8.41
N VAL A 295 20.29 -8.76 7.37
CA VAL A 295 19.80 -8.43 6.02
C VAL A 295 19.06 -9.61 5.41
N TYR A 296 18.59 -9.48 4.16
CA TYR A 296 18.02 -10.61 3.43
C TYR A 296 19.11 -11.63 3.08
N ALA A 297 18.81 -12.90 3.32
CA ALA A 297 19.57 -14.04 2.82
C ALA A 297 18.71 -14.82 1.82
N LEU A 298 19.32 -15.17 0.68
CA LEU A 298 18.65 -15.78 -0.48
C LEU A 298 17.83 -17.03 -0.12
N ASP A 299 18.38 -17.91 0.72
CA ASP A 299 17.75 -19.20 1.06
C ASP A 299 16.97 -19.18 2.39
N LYS A 300 17.01 -18.05 3.12
CA LYS A 300 16.35 -17.96 4.43
C LYS A 300 14.89 -17.54 4.25
N LYS A 301 13.98 -18.46 4.57
CA LYS A 301 12.53 -18.30 4.38
C LYS A 301 11.79 -17.78 5.61
N ILE A 302 12.49 -17.69 6.74
CA ILE A 302 11.90 -17.38 8.03
C ILE A 302 12.74 -16.34 8.76
N TYR A 303 12.18 -15.13 8.82
CA TYR A 303 12.70 -13.97 9.55
C TYR A 303 11.88 -13.75 10.82
N ILE A 304 11.61 -14.83 11.55
CA ILE A 304 11.00 -14.75 12.89
C ILE A 304 12.14 -14.72 13.91
N HIS A 305 12.11 -13.74 14.81
CA HIS A 305 13.11 -13.62 15.85
C HIS A 305 12.85 -14.60 16.97
N ALA A 306 13.90 -15.32 17.33
CA ALA A 306 13.89 -16.33 18.36
C ALA A 306 14.17 -15.68 19.74
N GLY A 307 13.52 -14.55 20.06
CA GLY A 307 13.84 -13.76 21.25
C GLY A 307 15.32 -13.30 21.31
N MET A 308 15.70 -12.69 22.44
CA MET A 308 17.09 -12.25 22.67
C MET A 308 18.04 -13.40 23.06
N ASP A 309 17.51 -14.54 23.50
CA ASP A 309 18.27 -15.64 24.09
C ASP A 309 17.74 -17.00 23.59
N GLU A 310 18.62 -17.95 23.29
CA GLU A 310 18.24 -19.35 22.99
C GLU A 310 17.37 -19.97 24.10
N ALA A 311 17.51 -19.50 25.34
CA ALA A 311 16.67 -19.90 26.46
C ALA A 311 15.19 -19.54 26.26
N LYS A 312 14.88 -18.42 25.59
CA LYS A 312 13.49 -17.95 25.36
C LYS A 312 12.80 -18.67 24.22
N ILE A 313 13.55 -19.31 23.31
CA ILE A 313 12.96 -20.23 22.32
C ILE A 313 12.30 -21.40 23.05
N LYS A 314 12.94 -21.93 24.10
CA LYS A 314 12.44 -23.07 24.90
C LYS A 314 11.11 -22.76 25.61
N ASP A 315 10.85 -21.48 25.87
CA ASP A 315 9.60 -20.98 26.47
C ASP A 315 8.62 -20.41 25.42
N SER A 316 9.04 -20.30 24.16
CA SER A 316 8.18 -19.91 23.06
C SER A 316 7.35 -21.11 22.58
N GLY A 317 6.13 -20.88 22.11
CA GLY A 317 5.37 -21.93 21.43
C GLY A 317 5.88 -22.24 20.02
N LEU A 318 7.12 -21.87 19.68
CA LEU A 318 7.82 -22.25 18.46
C LEU A 318 8.89 -23.34 18.67
N LYS A 319 9.20 -23.71 19.92
CA LYS A 319 10.28 -24.66 20.24
C LYS A 319 10.17 -26.02 19.54
N ASP A 320 8.95 -26.51 19.36
CA ASP A 320 8.65 -27.81 18.75
C ASP A 320 8.10 -27.66 17.32
N VAL A 321 8.08 -26.43 16.79
CA VAL A 321 7.58 -26.16 15.45
C VAL A 321 8.60 -26.64 14.43
N LYS A 322 8.11 -27.49 13.51
CA LYS A 322 8.86 -27.89 12.32
C LYS A 322 8.61 -26.89 11.20
N VAL A 323 9.69 -26.54 10.52
CA VAL A 323 9.68 -25.71 9.32
C VAL A 323 9.52 -26.61 8.10
N LEU A 324 8.55 -26.31 7.26
CA LEU A 324 8.32 -26.98 5.99
C LEU A 324 8.89 -26.15 4.84
N SER A 325 9.92 -26.70 4.22
CA SER A 325 10.53 -26.20 2.99
C SER A 325 10.30 -27.16 1.83
N PHE A 326 10.61 -26.74 0.61
CA PHE A 326 10.54 -27.58 -0.59
C PHE A 326 11.87 -27.48 -1.32
N ASP A 327 12.38 -28.61 -1.80
CA ASP A 327 13.56 -28.60 -2.65
C ASP A 327 13.23 -28.17 -4.10
N ASN A 328 14.27 -28.09 -4.93
CA ASN A 328 14.15 -27.68 -6.33
C ASN A 328 13.24 -28.61 -7.16
N LYS A 329 12.93 -29.82 -6.66
CA LYS A 329 12.02 -30.80 -7.28
C LYS A 329 10.62 -30.77 -6.66
N GLY A 330 10.37 -29.88 -5.70
CA GLY A 330 9.07 -29.72 -5.03
C GLY A 330 8.81 -30.74 -3.93
N LYS A 331 9.83 -31.50 -3.51
CA LYS A 331 9.67 -32.46 -2.42
C LYS A 331 9.73 -31.73 -1.07
N PRO A 332 8.80 -32.01 -0.15
CA PRO A 332 8.79 -31.39 1.17
C PRO A 332 10.02 -31.81 1.98
N LYS A 333 10.59 -30.86 2.72
CA LYS A 333 11.68 -31.06 3.67
C LYS A 333 11.32 -30.40 4.99
N LEU A 334 11.50 -31.15 6.07
CA LEU A 334 11.24 -30.67 7.43
C LEU A 334 12.56 -30.35 8.12
N SER A 335 12.66 -29.16 8.68
CA SER A 335 13.75 -28.76 9.57
C SER A 335 13.20 -28.27 10.92
N LYS A 336 14.07 -28.15 11.92
CA LYS A 336 13.71 -27.50 13.18
C LYS A 336 13.66 -25.99 12.96
N PHE A 337 12.78 -25.31 13.69
CA PHE A 337 12.81 -23.85 13.73
C PHE A 337 14.04 -23.38 14.53
N GLU A 338 14.92 -22.61 13.87
CA GLU A 338 16.13 -22.04 14.50
C GLU A 338 16.02 -20.52 14.72
N GLY A 339 15.04 -19.87 14.08
CA GLY A 339 14.77 -18.44 14.16
C GLY A 339 15.96 -17.54 13.78
N THR A 340 15.81 -16.24 14.05
CA THR A 340 16.85 -15.23 13.85
C THR A 340 17.29 -14.64 15.19
N LYS A 341 18.61 -14.60 15.43
CA LYS A 341 19.22 -14.01 16.63
C LYS A 341 19.45 -12.52 16.40
N ARG A 342 18.92 -11.68 17.29
CA ARG A 342 19.17 -10.22 17.28
C ARG A 342 20.30 -9.79 18.22
N ALA A 343 20.68 -10.64 19.17
CA ALA A 343 21.79 -10.35 20.08
C ALA A 343 23.04 -9.95 19.28
N ASP A 344 23.78 -8.97 19.81
CA ASP A 344 25.01 -8.41 19.22
C ASP A 344 24.84 -7.74 17.85
N THR A 345 23.60 -7.55 17.37
CA THR A 345 23.33 -6.88 16.10
C THR A 345 23.03 -5.40 16.30
N VAL A 346 23.64 -4.55 15.48
CA VAL A 346 23.44 -3.10 15.53
C VAL A 346 22.26 -2.63 14.67
N PHE A 347 21.96 -3.35 13.59
CA PHE A 347 20.79 -3.10 12.76
C PHE A 347 20.25 -4.36 12.08
N GLU A 348 19.03 -4.24 11.58
CA GLU A 348 18.30 -5.19 10.74
C GLU A 348 17.63 -4.37 9.63
N LEU A 349 18.11 -4.47 8.38
CA LEU A 349 17.73 -3.56 7.29
C LEU A 349 17.28 -4.30 6.04
N TYR A 350 16.20 -3.80 5.43
CA TYR A 350 15.54 -4.38 4.28
C TYR A 350 15.04 -3.32 3.29
N GLY A 351 14.93 -3.71 2.02
CA GLY A 351 14.32 -2.89 0.96
C GLY A 351 15.32 -1.98 0.23
N ASN A 352 14.93 -0.75 -0.07
CA ASN A 352 15.73 0.18 -0.84
C ASN A 352 17.12 0.37 -0.22
N LYS A 353 18.15 0.38 -1.07
CA LYS A 353 19.57 0.54 -0.68
C LYS A 353 20.07 -0.54 0.27
N THR A 354 19.43 -1.70 0.24
CA THR A 354 19.95 -2.92 0.85
C THR A 354 20.29 -3.92 -0.24
N THR A 355 21.32 -4.71 0.00
CA THR A 355 21.80 -5.73 -0.93
C THR A 355 20.94 -6.98 -0.80
N PHE A 356 20.18 -7.28 -1.85
CA PHE A 356 19.75 -8.63 -2.16
C PHE A 356 20.91 -9.27 -2.95
N ALA A 357 21.15 -10.59 -2.93
CA ALA A 357 22.25 -11.14 -3.73
C ALA A 357 21.95 -12.48 -4.39
N LYS A 358 22.36 -12.60 -5.66
CA LYS A 358 22.48 -13.87 -6.37
C LYS A 358 23.92 -14.33 -6.26
N LYS A 359 24.14 -15.64 -6.15
CA LYS A 359 25.47 -16.23 -6.37
C LYS A 359 25.81 -16.17 -7.86
N ASP A 360 26.95 -15.59 -8.22
CA ASP A 360 27.59 -15.88 -9.50
C ASP A 360 28.39 -17.18 -9.34
N ASP A 361 27.90 -18.25 -9.97
CA ASP A 361 28.54 -19.57 -9.91
C ASP A 361 29.94 -19.59 -10.54
N ALA A 362 30.27 -18.62 -11.42
CA ALA A 362 31.58 -18.54 -12.07
C ALA A 362 32.63 -17.80 -11.22
N LYS A 363 32.19 -16.87 -10.37
CA LYS A 363 33.10 -16.00 -9.60
C LYS A 363 33.12 -16.30 -8.11
N ASN A 364 32.18 -17.10 -7.62
CA ASN A 364 31.96 -17.34 -6.18
C ASN A 364 31.85 -16.02 -5.37
N THR A 365 31.45 -14.95 -6.06
CA THR A 365 31.23 -13.61 -5.49
C THR A 365 29.74 -13.32 -5.48
N PRO A 366 29.22 -12.71 -4.42
CA PRO A 366 27.84 -12.22 -4.41
C PRO A 366 27.65 -11.13 -5.47
N VAL A 367 26.62 -11.25 -6.30
CA VAL A 367 26.18 -10.18 -7.22
C VAL A 367 25.00 -9.47 -6.57
N ALA A 368 25.12 -8.17 -6.33
CA ALA A 368 24.01 -7.35 -5.85
C ALA A 368 22.80 -7.50 -6.81
N TYR A 369 21.68 -8.00 -6.28
CA TYR A 369 20.38 -8.01 -6.94
C TYR A 369 19.91 -6.55 -7.04
N GLY A 370 20.25 -5.88 -8.14
CA GLY A 370 19.81 -4.50 -8.33
C GLY A 370 20.29 -3.79 -9.59
N ASP A 371 21.48 -4.10 -10.12
CA ASP A 371 22.05 -3.24 -11.17
C ASP A 371 21.54 -3.51 -12.59
N ASN A 372 20.89 -4.64 -12.87
CA ASN A 372 20.61 -5.03 -14.25
C ASN A 372 19.16 -4.91 -14.72
N GLY A 373 18.24 -4.34 -13.95
CA GLY A 373 16.83 -4.22 -14.40
C GLY A 373 16.20 -5.56 -14.81
N ASP A 374 16.79 -6.68 -14.38
CA ASP A 374 16.37 -8.02 -14.73
C ASP A 374 15.02 -8.28 -14.04
N ASP A 375 13.98 -8.27 -14.86
CA ASP A 375 12.65 -8.73 -14.51
C ASP A 375 12.74 -10.19 -14.03
N LEU A 376 12.58 -10.36 -12.71
CA LEU A 376 12.61 -11.65 -12.03
C LEU A 376 11.54 -12.62 -12.54
N SER A 377 10.52 -12.13 -13.24
CA SER A 377 9.53 -13.00 -13.90
C SER A 377 10.09 -13.79 -15.10
N LYS A 378 11.27 -13.43 -15.62
CA LYS A 378 11.84 -14.01 -16.85
C LYS A 378 12.87 -15.12 -16.63
N LYS A 379 13.44 -15.27 -15.44
CA LYS A 379 14.29 -16.42 -15.11
C LYS A 379 13.38 -17.48 -14.52
N GLY A 380 13.01 -18.43 -15.38
CA GLY A 380 11.96 -19.43 -15.19
C GLY A 380 11.68 -19.73 -13.72
N GLU A 381 10.44 -19.48 -13.32
CA GLU A 381 9.87 -19.80 -12.01
C GLU A 381 10.66 -20.94 -11.39
N TYR A 382 11.41 -20.69 -10.31
CA TYR A 382 11.67 -21.77 -9.38
C TYR A 382 10.27 -22.27 -9.01
N LYS A 383 9.86 -23.41 -9.57
CA LYS A 383 8.47 -23.89 -9.58
C LYS A 383 7.87 -24.03 -8.16
N ASN A 384 8.68 -23.83 -7.11
CA ASN A 384 8.35 -23.92 -5.69
C ASN A 384 8.80 -22.71 -4.84
N ALA A 385 9.17 -21.55 -5.41
CA ALA A 385 9.49 -20.29 -4.69
C ALA A 385 8.26 -19.54 -4.16
N LYS A 386 7.09 -20.18 -4.10
CA LYS A 386 5.81 -19.60 -3.61
C LYS A 386 5.74 -19.38 -2.09
N ASN A 387 6.87 -19.29 -1.38
CA ASN A 387 6.90 -19.30 0.07
C ASN A 387 7.44 -18.01 0.70
N LEU A 388 7.94 -17.05 -0.07
CA LEU A 388 8.31 -15.72 0.44
C LEU A 388 7.57 -14.63 -0.34
N PRO A 389 6.97 -13.62 0.31
CA PRO A 389 6.37 -12.49 -0.40
C PRO A 389 7.40 -11.54 -1.01
N LEU A 390 8.71 -11.74 -0.79
CA LEU A 390 9.78 -10.88 -1.31
C LEU A 390 10.95 -11.61 -1.99
N GLU A 391 10.92 -12.94 -2.17
CA GLU A 391 12.00 -13.64 -2.91
C GLU A 391 12.19 -13.07 -4.33
N ASP A 392 11.13 -12.46 -4.90
CA ASP A 392 11.16 -11.84 -6.23
C ASP A 392 10.85 -10.32 -6.25
N GLN A 393 10.78 -9.66 -5.10
CA GLN A 393 10.30 -8.27 -5.02
C GLN A 393 11.28 -7.35 -4.30
N VAL A 394 12.24 -6.84 -5.07
CA VAL A 394 13.08 -5.72 -4.63
C VAL A 394 12.19 -4.49 -4.43
N LEU A 395 12.40 -3.80 -3.30
CA LEU A 395 11.85 -2.48 -3.02
C LEU A 395 12.89 -1.43 -3.44
N HIS A 396 12.48 -0.47 -4.24
CA HIS A 396 13.27 0.62 -4.81
C HIS A 396 12.96 1.97 -4.16
N HIS A 397 11.84 2.10 -3.46
CA HIS A 397 11.43 3.33 -2.81
C HIS A 397 11.54 3.23 -1.30
N VAL A 398 11.16 2.10 -0.71
CA VAL A 398 11.01 1.91 0.74
C VAL A 398 12.17 1.13 1.34
N GLN A 399 12.82 1.71 2.36
CA GLN A 399 13.73 1.04 3.28
C GLN A 399 13.08 0.93 4.65
N TYR A 400 13.20 -0.23 5.30
CA TYR A 400 12.58 -0.45 6.60
C TYR A 400 13.39 -1.44 7.43
N GLY A 401 13.09 -1.49 8.72
CA GLY A 401 13.69 -2.42 9.66
C GLY A 401 13.97 -1.76 11.01
N ARG A 402 15.11 -2.10 11.61
CA ARG A 402 15.52 -1.60 12.92
C ARG A 402 16.98 -1.16 12.91
N VAL A 403 17.28 0.00 13.48
CA VAL A 403 18.64 0.40 13.87
C VAL A 403 18.72 0.64 15.37
N THR A 404 19.89 0.46 15.97
CA THR A 404 20.08 0.65 17.42
C THR A 404 21.12 1.71 17.67
N SER A 405 20.77 2.73 18.45
CA SER A 405 21.67 3.82 18.83
C SER A 405 22.09 3.70 20.29
N GLN A 406 23.30 4.14 20.63
CA GLN A 406 23.79 4.26 22.01
C GLN A 406 23.79 5.74 22.43
N LEU A 407 22.68 6.20 23.00
CA LEU A 407 22.48 7.62 23.33
C LEU A 407 22.65 7.94 24.82
N SER A 408 22.55 6.94 25.70
CA SER A 408 22.46 7.16 27.14
C SER A 408 23.72 7.78 27.76
N GLY A 409 23.52 8.71 28.71
CA GLY A 409 24.54 9.30 29.56
C GLY A 409 25.43 10.32 28.85
N ARG A 410 24.94 10.98 27.80
CA ARG A 410 25.77 11.82 26.90
C ARG A 410 25.18 13.21 26.69
N ASN A 411 26.08 14.20 26.64
CA ASN A 411 25.79 15.57 26.22
C ASN A 411 26.05 15.73 24.72
N LEU A 412 25.49 16.79 24.12
CA LEU A 412 25.61 17.05 22.68
C LEU A 412 27.07 17.20 22.24
N ASP A 413 27.89 17.88 23.05
CA ASP A 413 29.32 18.12 22.81
C ASP A 413 30.17 16.85 22.80
N ASN A 414 29.61 15.72 23.25
CA ASN A 414 30.29 14.43 23.22
C ASN A 414 30.14 13.73 21.86
N PHE A 415 29.25 14.22 20.99
CA PHE A 415 29.07 13.67 19.65
C PHE A 415 30.05 14.29 18.66
N VAL A 416 30.34 13.55 17.58
CA VAL A 416 31.20 14.04 16.51
C VAL A 416 30.38 14.89 15.56
N GLU A 417 30.91 16.05 15.17
CA GLU A 417 30.24 16.94 14.23
C GLU A 417 29.99 16.28 12.87
N GLY A 418 28.72 16.34 12.48
CA GLY A 418 28.15 15.88 11.23
C GLY A 418 28.47 16.79 10.05
N LEU A 419 28.01 16.40 8.84
CA LEU A 419 28.07 17.32 7.70
C LEU A 419 26.92 18.31 7.89
N HIS A 420 27.25 19.55 8.23
CA HIS A 420 26.24 20.58 8.41
C HIS A 420 25.57 20.88 7.06
N GLN A 421 24.25 20.95 7.09
CA GLN A 421 23.43 21.43 5.97
C GLN A 421 22.63 22.63 6.45
N ASN A 422 21.31 22.50 6.53
CA ASN A 422 20.41 23.52 7.05
C ASN A 422 20.52 23.67 8.58
N TYR A 423 20.99 22.63 9.26
CA TYR A 423 21.17 22.57 10.71
C TYR A 423 22.54 21.99 11.06
N PRO A 424 23.06 22.28 12.28
CA PRO A 424 24.10 21.45 12.86
C PRO A 424 23.65 20.00 12.94
N THR A 425 24.56 19.10 12.63
CA THR A 425 24.33 17.67 12.56
C THR A 425 25.40 16.99 13.41
N TYR A 426 25.08 15.85 14.02
CA TYR A 426 26.00 15.11 14.87
C TYR A 426 25.86 13.61 14.63
N ILE A 427 27.01 12.95 14.57
CA ILE A 427 27.12 11.50 14.37
C ILE A 427 26.94 10.81 15.72
N VAL A 428 26.08 9.80 15.74
CA VAL A 428 25.82 8.94 16.90
C VAL A 428 26.41 7.56 16.66
N ALA A 429 26.87 6.91 17.74
CA ALA A 429 27.33 5.54 17.67
C ALA A 429 26.15 4.57 17.72
N PHE A 430 26.29 3.48 16.98
CA PHE A 430 25.43 2.32 17.12
C PHE A 430 25.54 1.71 18.53
N GLY A 431 24.46 1.07 18.96
CA GLY A 431 24.43 0.20 20.13
C GLY A 431 24.07 -1.24 19.75
N GLU A 432 24.35 -2.18 20.62
CA GLU A 432 23.93 -3.58 20.46
C GLU A 432 22.47 -3.75 20.86
N TYR A 433 21.72 -4.57 20.12
CA TYR A 433 20.31 -4.86 20.43
C TYR A 433 20.12 -5.29 21.89
N GLY A 434 19.30 -4.56 22.63
CA GLY A 434 18.94 -4.93 24.01
C GLY A 434 20.02 -4.65 25.05
N ALA A 435 21.15 -4.05 24.67
CA ALA A 435 22.15 -3.62 25.64
C ALA A 435 21.67 -2.41 26.45
N ASP A 436 22.14 -2.27 27.68
CA ASP A 436 21.85 -1.09 28.50
C ASP A 436 22.32 0.20 27.80
N GLY A 437 21.54 1.27 27.94
CA GLY A 437 21.78 2.58 27.35
C GLY A 437 21.38 2.72 25.88
N THR A 438 20.81 1.67 25.28
CA THR A 438 20.47 1.66 23.85
C THR A 438 19.02 2.03 23.57
N GLU A 439 18.78 2.49 22.34
CA GLU A 439 17.45 2.73 21.80
C GLU A 439 17.31 2.01 20.45
N ASN A 440 16.31 1.14 20.35
CA ASN A 440 15.94 0.44 19.11
C ASN A 440 14.93 1.29 18.34
N HIS A 441 15.31 1.74 17.16
CA HIS A 441 14.47 2.51 16.24
C HIS A 441 13.93 1.56 15.17
N TYR A 442 12.68 1.14 15.31
CA TYR A 442 11.94 0.43 14.26
C TYR A 442 11.38 1.47 13.30
N PHE A 443 11.62 1.31 11.99
CA PHE A 443 11.29 2.35 11.02
C PHE A 443 10.90 1.81 9.67
N ALA A 444 10.16 2.63 8.93
CA ALA A 444 10.02 2.54 7.50
C ALA A 444 10.11 3.96 6.93
N ARG A 445 11.00 4.16 5.96
CA ARG A 445 11.18 5.41 5.23
C ARG A 445 11.18 5.12 3.75
N GLY A 446 10.82 6.10 2.94
CA GLY A 446 10.96 5.96 1.50
C GLY A 446 11.59 7.17 0.85
N VAL A 447 11.66 7.11 -0.48
CA VAL A 447 11.96 8.21 -1.39
C VAL A 447 10.88 8.26 -2.45
N ASN A 448 10.72 9.40 -3.13
CA ASN A 448 9.73 9.58 -4.19
C ASN A 448 8.29 9.29 -3.72
N ASN A 449 7.84 9.97 -2.66
CA ASN A 449 6.47 9.82 -2.18
C ASN A 449 5.44 10.05 -3.29
N THR A 450 4.38 9.25 -3.30
CA THR A 450 3.29 9.44 -4.25
C THR A 450 2.57 10.76 -3.94
N THR A 451 2.52 11.66 -4.93
CA THR A 451 1.80 12.94 -4.81
C THR A 451 0.30 12.74 -4.88
N ALA A 452 -0.48 13.79 -4.55
CA ALA A 452 -1.94 13.73 -4.66
C ALA A 452 -2.42 13.48 -6.10
N ASP A 453 -1.80 14.13 -7.08
CA ASP A 453 -2.12 13.94 -8.50
C ASP A 453 -1.78 12.52 -8.97
N GLN A 454 -0.63 11.99 -8.53
CA GLN A 454 -0.23 10.62 -8.84
C GLN A 454 -1.18 9.61 -8.20
N LEU A 455 -1.58 9.83 -6.94
CA LEU A 455 -2.53 8.99 -6.23
C LEU A 455 -3.90 8.98 -6.92
N ALA A 456 -4.37 10.14 -7.36
CA ALA A 456 -5.62 10.30 -8.12
C ALA A 456 -5.58 9.64 -9.51
N ALA A 457 -4.38 9.49 -10.11
CA ALA A 457 -4.19 8.84 -11.40
C ALA A 457 -4.12 7.30 -11.30
N LEU A 458 -3.93 6.72 -10.10
CA LEU A 458 -3.78 5.27 -9.94
C LEU A 458 -4.98 4.44 -10.43
N PRO A 459 -6.26 4.86 -10.25
CA PRO A 459 -7.38 4.10 -10.79
C PRO A 459 -7.31 3.93 -12.31
N ALA A 460 -6.88 4.97 -13.03
CA ALA A 460 -6.68 4.90 -14.47
C ALA A 460 -5.48 4.02 -14.83
N HIS A 461 -4.39 4.09 -14.04
CA HIS A 461 -3.20 3.27 -14.27
C HIS A 461 -3.46 1.77 -14.08
N TYR A 462 -4.17 1.40 -13.01
CA TYR A 462 -4.43 0.00 -12.65
C TYR A 462 -5.78 -0.54 -13.15
N GLY A 463 -6.63 0.30 -13.74
CA GLY A 463 -7.99 -0.09 -14.15
C GLY A 463 -8.90 -0.52 -13.00
N THR A 464 -8.53 -0.20 -11.76
CA THR A 464 -9.26 -0.58 -10.54
C THR A 464 -8.99 0.42 -9.42
N ASN A 465 -9.96 0.58 -8.51
CA ASN A 465 -9.77 1.35 -7.27
C ASN A 465 -9.14 0.51 -6.16
N LYS A 466 -8.90 -0.78 -6.36
CA LYS A 466 -8.41 -1.70 -5.32
C LYS A 466 -6.95 -2.04 -5.55
N LEU A 467 -6.09 -1.58 -4.65
CA LEU A 467 -4.67 -1.89 -4.64
C LEU A 467 -4.35 -2.91 -3.54
N THR A 468 -3.48 -3.87 -3.81
CA THR A 468 -3.02 -4.84 -2.83
C THR A 468 -1.51 -4.76 -2.69
N TYR A 469 -1.05 -4.41 -1.49
CA TYR A 469 0.36 -4.37 -1.13
C TYR A 469 0.74 -5.61 -0.34
N LYS A 470 1.81 -6.30 -0.72
CA LYS A 470 2.35 -7.44 0.02
C LYS A 470 3.82 -7.25 0.32
N GLY A 471 4.27 -7.72 1.49
CA GLY A 471 5.64 -7.52 1.90
C GLY A 471 6.01 -8.26 3.17
N HIS A 472 7.08 -7.78 3.80
CA HIS A 472 7.66 -8.37 5.01
C HIS A 472 7.73 -7.34 6.13
N VAL A 473 7.85 -7.88 7.34
CA VAL A 473 7.72 -7.17 8.58
C VAL A 473 8.88 -7.50 9.49
N VAL A 474 9.41 -6.50 10.18
CA VAL A 474 10.37 -6.64 11.28
C VAL A 474 9.64 -6.45 12.60
N PRO A 475 9.23 -7.53 13.30
CA PRO A 475 8.38 -7.43 14.48
C PRO A 475 9.15 -7.43 15.80
N TYR A 476 8.50 -7.03 16.88
CA TYR A 476 8.89 -7.34 18.27
C TYR A 476 7.64 -7.59 19.11
N GLY A 477 7.77 -8.40 20.16
CA GLY A 477 6.68 -8.67 21.10
C GLY A 477 5.49 -9.48 20.55
N LEU A 478 5.58 -10.02 19.33
CA LEU A 478 4.54 -10.88 18.73
C LEU A 478 4.71 -12.35 19.14
N ASP A 479 3.60 -13.05 19.40
CA ASP A 479 3.59 -14.51 19.55
C ASP A 479 3.30 -15.14 18.18
N HIS A 480 4.29 -15.84 17.64
CA HIS A 480 4.21 -16.43 16.31
C HIS A 480 3.62 -17.84 16.30
N SER A 481 3.22 -18.40 17.45
CA SER A 481 2.67 -19.75 17.53
C SER A 481 1.38 -19.93 16.75
N PHE A 482 1.25 -21.09 16.11
CA PHE A 482 -0.01 -21.51 15.53
C PHE A 482 -0.96 -21.99 16.63
N ARG A 483 -2.12 -21.36 16.76
CA ARG A 483 -3.18 -21.74 17.71
C ARG A 483 -4.47 -21.95 16.94
N GLN A 484 -5.03 -23.15 16.96
CA GLN A 484 -6.30 -23.43 16.30
C GLN A 484 -7.42 -22.64 17.01
N GLY A 485 -8.27 -21.94 16.23
CA GLY A 485 -9.40 -21.17 16.76
C GLY A 485 -9.05 -19.84 17.46
N GLN A 486 -7.78 -19.58 17.75
CA GLN A 486 -7.26 -18.25 18.08
C GLN A 486 -6.50 -17.68 16.87
N ASN A 487 -6.23 -16.38 16.83
CA ASN A 487 -5.52 -15.72 15.70
C ASN A 487 -6.26 -15.77 14.35
N ASN A 488 -7.58 -16.03 14.33
CA ASN A 488 -8.36 -16.22 13.10
C ASN A 488 -7.85 -17.32 12.14
N GLY A 489 -6.91 -18.16 12.58
CA GLY A 489 -6.45 -19.33 11.84
C GLY A 489 -7.50 -20.44 11.89
N LYS A 490 -8.52 -20.34 11.03
CA LYS A 490 -9.51 -21.40 10.88
C LYS A 490 -8.84 -22.58 10.18
N VAL A 491 -8.79 -23.72 10.86
CA VAL A 491 -8.51 -25.00 10.19
C VAL A 491 -9.66 -25.23 9.22
N PRO A 492 -9.40 -25.41 7.91
CA PRO A 492 -10.44 -25.76 6.96
C PRO A 492 -11.23 -26.96 7.48
N THR A 493 -12.57 -26.87 7.46
CA THR A 493 -13.46 -27.91 7.99
C THR A 493 -13.16 -29.29 7.40
N ALA A 494 -12.68 -29.34 6.16
CA ALA A 494 -12.25 -30.56 5.46
C ALA A 494 -11.05 -31.30 6.10
N LEU A 495 -10.23 -30.62 6.91
CA LEU A 495 -9.06 -31.22 7.55
C LEU A 495 -9.36 -31.86 8.92
N GLY A 496 -10.44 -31.46 9.60
CA GLY A 496 -10.79 -31.97 10.93
C GLY A 496 -9.75 -31.66 12.03
N GLY A 497 -9.95 -32.18 13.24
CA GLY A 497 -9.09 -31.92 14.42
C GLY A 497 -7.73 -32.65 14.44
N SER A 498 -7.40 -33.48 13.42
CA SER A 498 -6.17 -34.30 13.39
C SER A 498 -5.00 -33.68 12.60
N ALA A 499 -5.14 -32.45 12.08
CA ALA A 499 -4.11 -31.82 11.26
C ALA A 499 -2.90 -31.34 12.09
N LYS A 500 -1.69 -31.69 11.66
CA LYS A 500 -0.44 -31.13 12.19
C LYS A 500 -0.06 -29.87 11.42
N ALA A 501 0.42 -28.86 12.16
CA ALA A 501 0.84 -27.58 11.60
C ALA A 501 2.36 -27.52 11.44
N TYR A 502 2.80 -27.03 10.28
CA TYR A 502 4.20 -26.80 9.94
C TYR A 502 4.37 -25.35 9.50
N LEU A 503 5.39 -24.65 10.02
CA LEU A 503 5.65 -23.27 9.59
C LEU A 503 6.26 -23.29 8.20
N ILE A 504 5.67 -22.60 7.23
CA ILE A 504 6.20 -22.50 5.87
C ILE A 504 7.04 -21.24 5.72
N SER A 505 6.50 -20.10 6.18
CA SER A 505 7.20 -18.82 6.19
C SER A 505 6.60 -17.85 7.20
N GLY A 506 7.38 -16.84 7.60
CA GLY A 506 7.06 -16.01 8.75
C GLY A 506 7.13 -14.50 8.51
N THR A 507 6.20 -13.80 9.18
CA THR A 507 6.00 -12.35 9.32
C THR A 507 5.86 -11.56 8.02
N HIS A 508 4.75 -11.80 7.34
CA HIS A 508 4.35 -11.08 6.13
C HIS A 508 3.30 -10.04 6.45
N ILE A 509 3.15 -9.07 5.56
CA ILE A 509 2.04 -8.11 5.60
C ILE A 509 1.29 -8.15 4.27
N GLN A 510 -0.04 -8.04 4.36
CA GLN A 510 -0.89 -7.66 3.24
C GLN A 510 -1.74 -6.47 3.66
N ALA A 511 -1.73 -5.41 2.84
CA ALA A 511 -2.61 -4.27 2.97
C ALA A 511 -3.43 -4.11 1.69
N ASN A 512 -4.75 -3.99 1.84
CA ASN A 512 -5.69 -3.69 0.79
C ASN A 512 -6.08 -2.22 0.91
N VAL A 513 -5.92 -1.46 -0.16
CA VAL A 513 -6.24 -0.04 -0.22
C VAL A 513 -7.34 0.15 -1.25
N ASP A 514 -8.45 0.72 -0.83
CA ASP A 514 -9.52 1.15 -1.73
C ASP A 514 -9.42 2.66 -1.95
N LEU A 515 -9.09 3.07 -3.17
CA LEU A 515 -8.87 4.46 -3.56
C LEU A 515 -10.19 5.27 -3.62
N ALA A 516 -11.33 4.59 -3.81
CA ALA A 516 -12.64 5.24 -3.86
C ALA A 516 -13.18 5.46 -2.45
N THR A 517 -13.18 4.41 -1.62
CA THR A 517 -13.61 4.53 -0.22
C THR A 517 -12.51 5.09 0.68
N LYS A 518 -11.28 5.24 0.21
CA LYS A 518 -10.12 5.64 1.05
C LYS A 518 -9.90 4.72 2.26
N LEU A 519 -10.56 3.57 2.34
CA LEU A 519 -10.38 2.63 3.43
C LEU A 519 -9.19 1.73 3.15
N VAL A 520 -8.48 1.41 4.22
CA VAL A 520 -7.37 0.48 4.23
C VAL A 520 -7.70 -0.62 5.24
N ASP A 521 -7.49 -1.87 4.84
CA ASP A 521 -7.55 -3.03 5.74
C ASP A 521 -6.39 -3.97 5.46
N GLY A 522 -6.05 -4.80 6.42
CA GLY A 522 -4.99 -5.77 6.20
C GLY A 522 -4.63 -6.57 7.43
N ASN A 523 -3.67 -7.47 7.23
CA ASN A 523 -3.15 -8.31 8.29
C ASN A 523 -1.63 -8.50 8.16
N VAL A 524 -0.98 -8.63 9.31
CA VAL A 524 0.34 -9.26 9.45
C VAL A 524 0.12 -10.73 9.75
N TYR A 525 0.82 -11.64 9.09
CA TYR A 525 0.53 -13.08 9.19
C TYR A 525 1.78 -13.96 9.00
N ASN A 526 1.67 -15.19 9.47
CA ASN A 526 2.58 -16.28 9.12
C ASN A 526 1.87 -17.22 8.13
N VAL A 527 2.62 -17.90 7.26
CA VAL A 527 2.09 -18.98 6.42
C VAL A 527 2.39 -20.33 7.06
N TRP A 528 1.34 -21.10 7.30
CA TRP A 528 1.40 -22.44 7.87
C TRP A 528 0.91 -23.47 6.87
N GLY A 529 1.51 -24.66 6.93
CA GLY A 529 1.06 -25.86 6.25
C GLY A 529 0.32 -26.76 7.22
N LEU A 530 -0.94 -27.05 6.94
CA LEU A 530 -1.74 -28.02 7.68
C LEU A 530 -1.74 -29.35 6.93
N VAL A 531 -1.35 -30.41 7.62
CA VAL A 531 -1.18 -31.75 7.04
C VAL A 531 -1.97 -32.74 7.86
N LYS A 532 -2.89 -33.44 7.23
CA LYS A 532 -3.73 -34.47 7.86
C LYS A 532 -3.00 -35.80 7.93
N ASP A 533 -3.06 -36.46 9.08
CA ASP A 533 -2.53 -37.83 9.30
C ASP A 533 -1.05 -38.02 8.89
N ASN A 534 -0.25 -36.94 8.92
CA ASN A 534 1.13 -36.86 8.41
C ASN A 534 1.29 -37.13 6.90
N ASN A 535 0.21 -37.14 6.12
CA ASN A 535 0.26 -37.29 4.68
C ASN A 535 0.48 -35.93 4.01
N MET A 536 1.72 -35.64 3.57
CA MET A 536 2.10 -34.38 2.93
C MET A 536 1.31 -34.05 1.65
N ASP A 537 0.68 -35.03 1.01
CA ASP A 537 -0.19 -34.80 -0.15
C ASP A 537 -1.49 -34.07 0.23
N THR A 538 -1.83 -34.04 1.52
CA THR A 538 -2.98 -33.30 2.07
C THR A 538 -2.64 -31.87 2.49
N LEU A 539 -1.41 -31.42 2.21
CA LEU A 539 -0.92 -30.11 2.63
C LEU A 539 -1.86 -28.99 2.16
N THR A 540 -2.40 -28.27 3.13
CA THR A 540 -3.17 -27.05 2.91
C THR A 540 -2.42 -25.86 3.49
N LYS A 541 -2.14 -24.85 2.67
CA LYS A 541 -1.55 -23.60 3.16
C LYS A 541 -2.63 -22.73 3.81
N VAL A 542 -2.31 -22.16 4.95
CA VAL A 542 -3.17 -21.24 5.69
C VAL A 542 -2.35 -20.03 6.11
N GLU A 543 -2.85 -18.85 5.78
CA GLU A 543 -2.37 -17.60 6.35
C GLU A 543 -2.97 -17.47 7.75
N ALA A 544 -2.13 -17.40 8.78
CA ALA A 544 -2.52 -17.24 10.17
C ALA A 544 -2.25 -15.79 10.61
N PRO A 545 -3.29 -14.95 10.71
CA PRO A 545 -3.16 -13.55 11.13
C PRO A 545 -2.59 -13.40 12.54
N LEU A 546 -1.56 -12.57 12.69
CA LEU A 546 -0.98 -12.17 13.97
C LEU A 546 -1.52 -10.82 14.43
N VAL A 547 -1.65 -9.88 13.50
CA VAL A 547 -2.14 -8.53 13.74
C VAL A 547 -3.10 -8.17 12.62
N GLY A 548 -4.29 -7.68 12.95
CA GLY A 548 -5.18 -7.04 11.98
C GLY A 548 -5.10 -5.53 12.10
N PHE A 549 -5.29 -4.82 10.99
CA PHE A 549 -5.31 -3.36 11.00
C PHE A 549 -6.32 -2.81 10.01
N ASN A 550 -6.78 -1.60 10.33
CA ASN A 550 -7.65 -0.79 9.49
C ASN A 550 -7.16 0.67 9.53
N GLY A 551 -7.42 1.42 8.47
CA GLY A 551 -7.04 2.83 8.42
C GLY A 551 -7.75 3.60 7.32
N THR A 552 -7.44 4.89 7.26
CA THR A 552 -7.94 5.83 6.25
C THR A 552 -6.74 6.37 5.46
N LEU A 553 -6.82 6.27 4.13
CA LEU A 553 -5.89 6.86 3.17
C LEU A 553 -6.25 8.32 2.92
N ALA A 554 -5.25 9.18 2.95
CA ALA A 554 -5.40 10.57 2.59
C ALA A 554 -4.89 10.88 1.19
N ASP A 555 -5.25 12.07 0.70
CA ASP A 555 -4.92 12.47 -0.66
C ASP A 555 -3.42 12.65 -0.87
N ASN A 556 -2.63 12.86 0.18
CA ASN A 556 -1.17 12.91 0.10
C ASN A 556 -0.48 11.55 0.27
N GLY A 557 -1.21 10.43 0.16
CA GLY A 557 -0.65 9.08 0.23
C GLY A 557 -0.33 8.58 1.64
N ASN A 558 -0.61 9.38 2.68
CA ASN A 558 -0.46 8.97 4.07
C ASN A 558 -1.65 8.14 4.54
N ILE A 559 -1.38 7.18 5.42
CA ILE A 559 -2.38 6.29 6.01
C ILE A 559 -2.25 6.34 7.53
N ALA A 560 -3.38 6.53 8.19
CA ALA A 560 -3.53 6.53 9.63
C ALA A 560 -4.60 5.52 10.03
N GLY A 561 -4.36 4.76 11.09
CA GLY A 561 -5.19 3.62 11.42
C GLY A 561 -5.03 3.06 12.82
N THR A 562 -5.79 2.02 13.07
CA THR A 562 -5.78 1.22 14.30
C THR A 562 -5.38 -0.21 13.98
N ALA A 563 -4.78 -0.89 14.95
CA ALA A 563 -4.40 -2.29 14.84
C ALA A 563 -4.84 -3.09 16.08
N GLN A 564 -4.94 -4.40 15.93
CA GLN A 564 -5.23 -5.34 17.01
C GLN A 564 -4.27 -6.52 16.93
N ASN A 565 -3.55 -6.77 18.02
CA ASN A 565 -2.70 -7.94 18.16
C ASN A 565 -3.54 -9.16 18.59
N TYR A 566 -3.88 -10.01 17.63
CA TYR A 566 -4.71 -11.19 17.85
C TYR A 566 -4.04 -12.20 18.79
N THR A 567 -2.71 -12.21 18.80
CA THR A 567 -1.89 -13.13 19.61
C THR A 567 -1.80 -12.71 21.08
N LYS A 568 -2.30 -11.52 21.41
CA LYS A 568 -2.27 -10.92 22.74
C LYS A 568 -3.64 -10.35 23.13
N ASN A 569 -4.67 -11.19 23.07
CA ASN A 569 -6.04 -10.83 23.47
C ASN A 569 -6.56 -9.56 22.80
N TYR A 570 -6.30 -9.40 21.50
CA TYR A 570 -6.71 -8.23 20.73
C TYR A 570 -6.17 -6.91 21.30
N ALA A 571 -4.94 -6.93 21.85
CA ALA A 571 -4.32 -5.73 22.39
C ALA A 571 -4.28 -4.61 21.33
N PRO A 572 -4.73 -3.39 21.66
CA PRO A 572 -4.87 -2.31 20.70
C PRO A 572 -3.50 -1.76 20.29
N GLY A 573 -3.41 -1.33 19.03
CA GLY A 573 -2.25 -0.69 18.44
C GLY A 573 -2.61 0.42 17.47
N VAL A 574 -1.60 1.15 17.02
CA VAL A 574 -1.67 2.28 16.09
C VAL A 574 -1.01 1.86 14.79
N PHE A 575 -1.68 2.07 13.66
CA PHE A 575 -1.16 1.78 12.32
C PHE A 575 -0.84 3.07 11.56
N ASN A 576 0.37 3.16 11.02
CA ASN A 576 0.81 4.29 10.22
C ASN A 576 1.58 3.82 8.98
N ALA A 577 1.25 4.37 7.82
CA ALA A 577 1.95 4.05 6.58
C ALA A 577 1.94 5.22 5.58
N THR A 578 2.78 5.10 4.55
CA THR A 578 2.82 5.99 3.40
C THR A 578 3.00 5.18 2.12
N ILE A 579 2.40 5.64 1.03
CA ILE A 579 2.58 5.11 -0.33
C ILE A 579 3.71 5.87 -1.06
N PHE A 580 4.57 5.13 -1.73
CA PHE A 580 5.74 5.62 -2.44
C PHE A 580 5.78 5.16 -3.90
N GLY A 581 6.47 5.97 -4.71
CA GLY A 581 6.62 5.82 -6.15
C GLY A 581 5.52 6.53 -6.95
N ALA A 582 5.82 6.89 -8.20
CA ALA A 582 4.92 7.71 -9.02
C ALA A 582 3.63 6.96 -9.43
N LYS A 583 3.63 5.64 -9.32
CA LYS A 583 2.48 4.76 -9.57
C LYS A 583 2.05 4.04 -8.29
N GLY A 584 2.46 4.52 -7.12
CA GLY A 584 2.16 3.89 -5.84
C GLY A 584 2.70 2.45 -5.77
N GLU A 585 3.92 2.25 -6.27
CA GLU A 585 4.58 0.96 -6.38
C GLU A 585 4.83 0.30 -5.03
N GLU A 586 5.00 1.08 -3.96
CA GLU A 586 5.43 0.59 -2.65
C GLU A 586 4.72 1.26 -1.48
N MET A 587 4.70 0.59 -0.34
CA MET A 587 4.16 1.08 0.93
C MET A 587 5.15 0.78 2.06
N GLY A 588 5.37 1.76 2.93
CA GLY A 588 6.20 1.61 4.13
C GLY A 588 5.49 2.14 5.35
N GLY A 589 5.62 1.47 6.49
CA GLY A 589 4.96 1.90 7.72
C GLY A 589 5.38 1.17 8.99
N THR A 590 4.66 1.48 10.07
CA THR A 590 4.83 0.89 11.41
C THR A 590 3.48 0.56 12.05
N ILE A 591 3.48 -0.46 12.91
CA ILE A 591 2.41 -0.69 13.89
C ILE A 591 3.02 -0.71 15.28
N VAL A 592 2.39 -0.04 16.24
CA VAL A 592 2.88 0.07 17.62
C VAL A 592 1.77 -0.15 18.63
N SER A 593 2.07 -0.77 19.77
CA SER A 593 1.14 -0.88 20.90
C SER A 593 0.59 0.49 21.33
N ALA A 594 -0.73 0.59 21.51
CA ALA A 594 -1.36 1.81 22.00
C ALA A 594 -1.14 2.02 23.50
N ASN A 595 -0.74 0.97 24.23
CA ASN A 595 -0.47 0.98 25.67
C ASN A 595 0.82 0.20 25.98
N PRO A 596 1.98 0.66 25.48
CA PRO A 596 3.22 -0.10 25.56
C PRO A 596 3.72 -0.28 26.99
N GLU A 597 3.32 0.58 27.94
CA GLU A 597 3.61 0.41 29.36
C GLU A 597 2.94 -0.83 29.98
N LYS A 598 1.85 -1.32 29.38
CA LYS A 598 1.16 -2.56 29.80
C LYS A 598 1.63 -3.77 29.01
N LEU A 599 1.80 -3.59 27.70
CA LEU A 599 2.19 -4.66 26.81
C LEU A 599 2.95 -4.11 25.60
N GLN A 600 4.25 -4.40 25.58
CA GLN A 600 5.17 -4.00 24.52
C GLN A 600 5.05 -4.91 23.30
N TRP A 601 4.69 -4.33 22.15
CA TRP A 601 4.67 -5.01 20.85
C TRP A 601 4.58 -4.01 19.72
N GLY A 602 5.08 -4.40 18.55
CA GLY A 602 5.01 -3.57 17.35
C GLY A 602 5.87 -4.13 16.24
N LEU A 603 6.00 -3.34 15.17
CA LEU A 603 6.67 -3.73 13.94
C LEU A 603 6.91 -2.54 13.01
N SER A 604 7.87 -2.72 12.11
CA SER A 604 8.04 -1.92 10.89
C SER A 604 7.92 -2.80 9.65
N PHE A 605 7.49 -2.25 8.53
CA PHE A 605 7.29 -3.04 7.31
C PHE A 605 7.58 -2.26 6.03
N GLY A 606 7.85 -3.02 4.97
CA GLY A 606 7.89 -2.56 3.59
C GLY A 606 7.16 -3.55 2.70
N ALA A 607 6.37 -3.04 1.76
CA ALA A 607 5.51 -3.83 0.90
C ALA A 607 5.47 -3.25 -0.52
N LYS A 608 5.29 -4.12 -1.51
CA LYS A 608 5.15 -3.77 -2.92
C LYS A 608 3.72 -3.93 -3.38
N ASN A 609 3.28 -3.08 -4.29
CA ASN A 609 1.99 -3.21 -4.95
C ASN A 609 2.01 -4.43 -5.88
N THR A 610 1.08 -5.34 -5.66
CA THR A 610 0.91 -6.59 -6.40
C THR A 610 -0.30 -6.56 -7.34
N THR A 611 -0.99 -5.41 -7.45
CA THR A 611 -2.07 -5.20 -8.41
C THR A 611 -1.52 -5.10 -9.82
N THR A 612 -1.99 -5.97 -10.71
CA THR A 612 -1.58 -5.98 -12.12
C THR A 612 -2.33 -4.90 -12.92
N PRO A 613 -1.63 -4.01 -13.63
CA PRO A 613 -2.28 -3.09 -14.56
C PRO A 613 -3.00 -3.85 -15.71
N PRO A 614 -4.07 -3.28 -16.29
CA PRO A 614 -4.70 -3.87 -17.46
C PRO A 614 -3.69 -4.00 -18.60
N ALA A 615 -3.76 -5.09 -19.34
CA ALA A 615 -2.91 -5.29 -20.51
C ALA A 615 -3.11 -4.13 -21.49
N VAL A 616 -2.02 -3.43 -21.83
CA VAL A 616 -2.06 -2.42 -22.89
C VAL A 616 -2.35 -3.16 -24.19
N LYS A 617 -3.57 -3.00 -24.74
CA LYS A 617 -3.84 -3.45 -26.10
C LYS A 617 -2.86 -2.73 -27.03
N PRO A 618 -2.08 -3.44 -27.87
CA PRO A 618 -1.27 -2.79 -28.88
C PRO A 618 -2.18 -1.85 -29.67
N LEU A 619 -1.78 -0.59 -29.82
CA LEU A 619 -2.41 0.31 -30.77
C LEU A 619 -2.41 -0.40 -32.12
N ALA A 620 -3.60 -0.59 -32.70
CA ALA A 620 -3.69 -1.09 -34.06
C ALA A 620 -2.80 -0.18 -34.92
N PRO A 621 -1.91 -0.74 -35.77
CA PRO A 621 -1.11 0.08 -36.66
C PRO A 621 -2.06 0.99 -37.45
N PRO A 622 -1.69 2.27 -37.65
CA PRO A 622 -2.54 3.20 -38.39
C PRO A 622 -2.92 2.55 -39.72
N PRO A 623 -4.20 2.66 -40.16
CA PRO A 623 -4.62 2.09 -41.43
C PRO A 623 -3.67 2.59 -42.51
N VAL A 624 -2.97 1.66 -43.15
CA VAL A 624 -2.10 1.97 -44.29
C VAL A 624 -3.03 2.54 -45.35
N LYS A 625 -2.90 3.86 -45.59
CA LYS A 625 -3.56 4.52 -46.71
C LYS A 625 -3.11 3.79 -47.98
N PRO A 626 -4.00 3.26 -48.82
CA PRO A 626 -3.59 2.72 -50.11
C PRO A 626 -2.84 3.83 -50.84
N ILE A 627 -1.56 3.60 -51.16
CA ILE A 627 -0.83 4.47 -52.07
C ILE A 627 -1.41 4.19 -53.46
N GLY A 628 -2.50 4.88 -53.76
CA GLY A 628 -2.99 5.05 -55.12
C GLY A 628 -2.06 6.02 -55.82
N GLY A 629 -1.19 5.49 -56.67
CA GLY A 629 -0.24 6.28 -57.44
C GLY A 629 0.58 5.36 -58.32
N GLY A 630 0.01 4.96 -59.45
CA GLY A 630 0.74 4.29 -60.50
C GLY A 630 1.85 5.20 -61.01
N VAL A 631 3.09 4.73 -60.91
CA VAL A 631 4.20 5.18 -61.75
C VAL A 631 4.95 3.94 -62.18
N THR A 632 4.74 3.55 -63.43
CA THR A 632 5.61 2.65 -64.17
C THR A 632 6.96 3.34 -64.35
N GLY A 633 7.96 2.93 -63.58
CA GLY A 633 9.32 3.44 -63.67
C GLY A 633 10.29 2.29 -63.44
N VAL A 634 10.96 1.88 -64.51
CA VAL A 634 12.09 0.96 -64.51
C VAL A 634 13.17 1.52 -63.58
N LEU A 635 13.63 0.74 -62.60
CA LEU A 635 14.90 0.99 -61.93
C LEU A 635 15.75 -0.29 -61.93
N ASP A 636 16.88 -0.08 -62.58
CA ASP A 636 18.07 -0.87 -62.81
C ASP A 636 18.72 -1.36 -61.51
N GLY A 637 19.42 -2.49 -61.61
CA GLY A 637 20.11 -3.15 -60.52
C GLY A 637 21.37 -2.39 -60.10
N SER A 638 21.29 -1.68 -58.99
CA SER A 638 22.42 -1.44 -58.09
C SER A 638 21.87 -0.83 -56.80
N ASP A 639 21.88 -1.63 -55.73
CA ASP A 639 21.93 -1.23 -54.31
C ASP A 639 21.32 -2.33 -53.43
N GLN A 640 21.96 -3.51 -53.46
CA GLN A 640 21.88 -4.47 -52.36
C GLN A 640 23.07 -4.27 -51.42
N GLN A 641 23.07 -3.21 -50.62
CA GLN A 641 23.83 -3.17 -49.37
C GLN A 641 23.08 -2.33 -48.34
N GLY A 642 22.55 -2.98 -47.29
CA GLY A 642 22.01 -2.25 -46.14
C GLY A 642 20.85 -2.89 -45.37
N LEU A 643 20.68 -4.21 -45.37
CA LEU A 643 19.70 -4.89 -44.51
C LEU A 643 20.29 -6.14 -43.86
N THR A 644 21.30 -5.94 -43.02
CA THR A 644 21.71 -6.91 -42.00
C THR A 644 22.26 -6.14 -40.82
N ASN A 645 21.37 -5.74 -39.90
CA ASN A 645 21.64 -5.64 -38.46
C ASN A 645 20.37 -5.20 -37.74
N LEU A 646 19.45 -6.16 -37.48
CA LEU A 646 18.54 -6.05 -36.35
C LEU A 646 18.02 -7.44 -35.92
N VAL A 647 18.94 -8.34 -35.57
CA VAL A 647 18.67 -9.40 -34.60
C VAL A 647 19.94 -9.61 -33.78
N LYS A 648 20.03 -8.92 -32.65
CA LYS A 648 20.56 -9.44 -31.38
C LYS A 648 20.06 -8.57 -30.24
#